data_AF-A0A8F5VMM8-F1
#
_entry.id   AF-A0A8F5VMM8-F1
#
_cell.length_a   1.000
_cell.length_b   1.000
_cell.length_c   1.000
_cell.angle_alpha   90.00
_cell.angle_beta   90.00
_cell.angle_gamma   90.00
#
_symmetry.space_group_name_H-M   'P 1'
#
loop_
_entity.id
_entity.type
_entity.pdbx_description
1 polymer ?
#
loop_
_entity_poly.entity_id
_entity_poly.type
_entity_poly.pdbx_seq_one_letter_code
_entity_poly.pdbx_strand_id
1 'polypeptide(L)'
;MTEWMLSESEGYDLLSKYGIPTPKYRIVTRAEDAGSAAETIGFPVVMKIISPDISHKSDAGGVIVGVGTKEAAQSAFNQIVANARAYNPNADIHGVIVENQAAPGLELIIGGKTDPTFGKVITFGIGGTLVELMKDVTLRILPIDEDEIRKMVTDIDSYPLITGYRGSKPKDEECLIQIIKNVCKMFEDQKDLREFDINPIRLYDSGACAVDARVIMDDNIHLLDTVDLEPVPPEYFKPKSVAVIGASDDKNKMGYAVMHNLLHFPGKVFPINNKRDTIQGLQAFPTVLDIPEEEIDLAVITVPARHVPGVMEECGKKGVKIAVVITAGFKEMSEEGRMLEERIVEIAHRYGTRIVGPNCLGLIIPPIGLDTTYVAQSPNPGNIAFISQSGAIVNTVVDWSLTKDIGFSLVVSVGNQADLNFFDYLRAAAADPETKVIIMYIEQIKNGKAFMEIVSEVSRHKPVVALKAGSSARGQAAAASHTGSLSGSYDVYVEAFRKSGVLLVHTLTGAFLAAEMLSHPKRYPKGRRAIVVTNAGGFAVLSSDYTERYGIKMIDLPDYLVKELDSFLPEFWNRGNPIDLLGDATEARFEKTFEVLAKNDALWDMCFIVGFPNNILSSEQLANQILKLSKSTDKRIIPTLLGGASMDRGRHILHAHNIPSFEELDMMYRVVGRLLYQIYRVKAQGVY
;
A
#
# COMPACT_ATOMS: atom_id res chain seq x y z
N MET A 1 20.55 4.38 28.14
CA MET A 1 19.28 4.68 27.46
C MET A 1 19.62 5.70 26.39
N THR A 2 19.33 5.43 25.12
CA THR A 2 19.65 6.35 24.01
C THR A 2 18.50 7.27 23.63
N GLU A 3 17.31 7.05 24.20
CA GLU A 3 16.12 7.85 23.97
C GLU A 3 15.90 8.85 25.12
N TRP A 4 15.61 10.11 24.80
CA TRP A 4 15.26 11.15 25.77
C TRP A 4 14.22 12.12 25.22
N MET A 5 13.50 12.79 26.12
CA MET A 5 12.49 13.80 25.79
C MET A 5 13.05 15.18 26.05
N LEU A 6 12.85 16.11 25.11
CA LEU A 6 13.17 17.52 25.34
C LEU A 6 12.15 18.14 26.30
N SER A 7 12.61 19.05 27.16
CA SER A 7 11.71 19.93 27.91
C SER A 7 10.90 20.81 26.96
N GLU A 8 9.77 21.33 27.45
CA GLU A 8 8.89 22.21 26.66
C GLU A 8 9.63 23.44 26.10
N SER A 9 10.54 24.03 26.90
CA SER A 9 11.40 25.12 26.44
C SER A 9 12.38 24.70 25.37
N GLU A 10 13.05 23.55 25.50
CA GLU A 10 13.98 23.06 24.48
C GLU A 10 13.22 22.73 23.18
N GLY A 11 12.00 22.20 23.29
CA GLY A 11 11.08 22.03 22.17
C GLY A 11 10.76 23.35 21.48
N TYR A 12 10.38 24.40 22.23
CA TYR A 12 10.13 25.72 21.66
C TYR A 12 11.37 26.36 21.03
N ASP A 13 12.54 26.22 21.64
CA ASP A 13 13.81 26.70 21.08
C ASP A 13 14.12 26.01 19.75
N LEU A 14 13.91 24.70 19.68
CA LEU A 14 14.04 23.92 18.44
C LEU A 14 13.06 24.42 17.37
N LEU A 15 11.78 24.53 17.68
CA LEU A 15 10.76 25.03 16.75
C LEU A 15 11.08 26.45 16.24
N SER A 16 11.45 27.34 17.16
CA SER A 16 11.77 28.75 16.85
C SER A 16 12.99 28.88 15.93
N LYS A 17 14.00 28.00 16.09
CA LYS A 17 15.18 27.95 15.21
C LYS A 17 14.83 27.68 13.75
N TYR A 18 13.74 26.96 13.50
CA TYR A 18 13.22 26.68 12.15
C TYR A 18 12.14 27.69 11.72
N GLY A 19 11.87 28.74 12.51
CA GLY A 19 10.87 29.75 12.18
C GLY A 19 9.43 29.28 12.37
N ILE A 20 9.21 28.28 13.22
CA ILE A 20 7.87 27.83 13.61
C ILE A 20 7.42 28.72 14.80
N PRO A 21 6.32 29.47 14.71
CA PRO A 21 5.92 30.39 15.78
C PRO A 21 5.54 29.67 17.08
N THR A 22 6.11 30.11 18.20
CA THR A 22 5.82 29.61 19.55
C THR A 22 5.41 30.77 20.47
N PRO A 23 4.77 30.50 21.62
CA PRO A 23 4.51 31.51 22.62
C PRO A 23 5.80 32.17 23.09
N LYS A 24 5.76 33.47 23.38
CA LYS A 24 6.85 34.11 24.14
C LYS A 24 6.85 33.52 25.54
N TYR A 25 7.98 33.00 25.98
CA TYR A 25 8.11 32.39 27.30
C TYR A 25 9.36 32.85 28.06
N ARG A 26 9.37 32.58 29.35
CA ARG A 26 10.52 32.69 30.23
C ARG A 26 10.45 31.65 31.34
N ILE A 27 11.56 30.96 31.59
CA ILE A 27 11.70 30.04 32.72
C ILE A 27 12.10 30.84 33.95
N VAL A 28 11.44 30.58 35.07
CA VAL A 28 11.70 31.24 36.34
C VAL A 28 11.78 30.22 37.47
N THR A 29 12.63 30.50 38.46
CA THR A 29 12.81 29.64 39.64
C THR A 29 12.34 30.32 40.93
N ARG A 30 11.87 31.57 40.86
CA ARG A 30 11.35 32.36 41.98
C ARG A 30 10.02 33.01 41.61
N ALA A 31 9.15 33.18 42.61
CA ALA A 31 7.85 33.82 42.43
C ALA A 31 7.97 35.27 41.91
N GLU A 32 8.88 36.07 42.47
CA GLU A 32 9.12 37.46 42.06
C GLU A 32 9.49 37.58 40.57
N ASP A 33 10.32 36.65 40.09
CA ASP A 33 10.73 36.56 38.69
C ASP A 33 9.55 36.18 37.80
N ALA A 34 8.63 35.33 38.29
CA ALA A 34 7.41 34.97 37.57
C ALA A 34 6.51 36.17 37.30
N GLY A 35 6.32 37.03 38.30
CA GLY A 35 5.57 38.28 38.15
C GLY A 35 6.21 39.23 37.13
N SER A 36 7.53 39.40 37.21
CA SER A 36 8.27 40.28 36.29
C SER A 36 8.29 39.73 34.86
N ALA A 37 8.40 38.40 34.71
CA ALA A 37 8.31 37.71 33.44
C ALA A 37 6.92 37.89 32.80
N ALA A 38 5.85 37.68 33.58
CA ALA A 38 4.47 37.82 33.11
C ALA A 38 4.17 39.24 32.61
N GLU A 39 4.62 40.25 33.35
CA GLU A 39 4.49 41.67 32.97
C GLU A 39 5.24 42.00 31.67
N THR A 40 6.43 41.41 31.47
CA THR A 40 7.25 41.60 30.26
C THR A 40 6.65 40.89 29.04
N ILE A 41 6.10 39.69 29.23
CA ILE A 41 5.51 38.86 28.17
C ILE A 41 4.14 39.41 27.74
N GLY A 42 3.39 39.98 28.68
CA GLY A 42 2.03 40.51 28.48
C GLY A 42 0.95 39.52 28.89
N PHE A 43 -0.12 40.05 29.49
CA PHE A 43 -1.25 39.26 30.03
C PHE A 43 -2.34 38.97 28.98
N PRO A 44 -3.13 37.88 29.15
CA PRO A 44 -2.96 36.85 30.18
C PRO A 44 -1.81 35.89 29.85
N VAL A 45 -1.18 35.34 30.90
CA VAL A 45 -0.14 34.31 30.77
C VAL A 45 -0.64 32.95 31.25
N VAL A 46 0.02 31.90 30.75
CA VAL A 46 -0.07 30.53 31.25
C VAL A 46 1.22 30.22 32.00
N MET A 47 1.10 29.49 33.11
CA MET A 47 2.23 29.07 33.92
C MET A 47 2.21 27.55 34.09
N LYS A 48 3.31 26.88 33.78
CA LYS A 48 3.41 25.41 33.84
C LYS A 48 4.69 24.96 34.57
N ILE A 49 4.61 23.87 35.33
CA ILE A 49 5.78 23.25 35.97
C ILE A 49 6.73 22.65 34.92
N ILE A 50 8.05 22.82 35.11
CA ILE A 50 9.10 22.12 34.36
C ILE A 50 9.76 21.12 35.31
N SER A 51 9.51 19.83 35.08
CA SER A 51 10.11 18.74 35.84
C SER A 51 10.09 17.45 34.98
N PRO A 52 11.22 16.74 34.82
CA PRO A 52 11.24 15.44 34.14
C PRO A 52 10.44 14.37 34.89
N ASP A 53 10.24 14.53 36.20
CA ASP A 53 9.54 13.59 37.06
C ASP A 53 8.01 13.80 37.10
N ILE A 54 7.50 14.83 36.40
CA ILE A 54 6.07 15.18 36.34
C ILE A 54 5.65 15.34 34.88
N SER A 55 5.34 14.22 34.22
CA SER A 55 4.88 14.18 32.83
C SER A 55 3.44 14.71 32.67
N HIS A 56 2.51 14.30 33.54
CA HIS A 56 1.10 14.74 33.53
C HIS A 56 0.90 16.02 34.36
N LYS A 57 1.45 17.14 33.87
CA LYS A 57 1.49 18.44 34.57
C LYS A 57 0.10 18.90 35.06
N SER A 58 -0.95 18.73 34.26
CA SER A 58 -2.31 19.13 34.63
C SER A 58 -2.86 18.34 35.82
N ASP A 59 -2.62 17.03 35.87
CA ASP A 59 -3.08 16.15 36.96
C ASP A 59 -2.36 16.47 38.28
N ALA A 60 -1.09 16.87 38.18
CA ALA A 60 -0.30 17.37 39.30
C ALA A 60 -0.69 18.79 39.73
N GLY A 61 -1.73 19.41 39.14
CA GLY A 61 -2.09 20.81 39.40
C GLY A 61 -0.97 21.79 39.02
N GLY A 62 -0.07 21.37 38.14
CA GLY A 62 1.13 22.09 37.73
C GLY A 62 0.92 23.04 36.56
N VAL A 63 -0.33 23.30 36.15
CA VAL A 63 -0.70 24.23 35.07
C VAL A 63 -1.75 25.21 35.57
N ILE A 64 -1.49 26.51 35.42
CA ILE A 64 -2.46 27.58 35.70
C ILE A 64 -2.58 28.47 34.46
N VAL A 65 -3.79 28.60 33.94
CA VAL A 65 -4.13 29.44 32.77
C VAL A 65 -4.82 30.73 33.22
N GLY A 66 -4.88 31.73 32.34
CA GLY A 66 -5.66 32.95 32.56
C GLY A 66 -5.08 33.89 33.62
N VAL A 67 -3.78 33.81 33.90
CA VAL A 67 -3.13 34.66 34.89
C VAL A 67 -3.06 36.09 34.35
N GLY A 68 -3.85 36.99 34.93
CA GLY A 68 -4.07 38.34 34.40
C GLY A 68 -3.30 39.47 35.07
N THR A 69 -2.60 39.22 36.18
CA THR A 69 -1.84 40.25 36.92
C THR A 69 -0.50 39.72 37.44
N LYS A 70 0.40 40.64 37.80
CA LYS A 70 1.72 40.34 38.36
C LYS A 70 1.62 39.58 39.68
N GLU A 71 0.71 39.99 40.55
CA GLU A 71 0.47 39.37 41.86
C GLU A 71 -0.16 37.98 41.70
N ALA A 72 -1.05 37.82 40.72
CA ALA A 72 -1.63 36.52 40.37
C ALA A 72 -0.55 35.55 39.86
N ALA A 73 0.43 36.03 39.07
CA ALA A 73 1.55 35.21 38.60
C ALA A 73 2.47 34.75 39.74
N GLN A 74 2.78 35.63 40.69
CA GLN A 74 3.55 35.26 41.89
C GLN A 74 2.82 34.19 42.73
N SER A 75 1.51 34.36 42.89
CA SER A 75 0.65 33.41 43.61
C SER A 75 0.56 32.06 42.88
N ALA A 76 0.39 32.10 41.56
CA ALA A 76 0.36 30.92 40.70
C ALA A 76 1.68 30.13 40.75
N PHE A 77 2.84 30.80 40.76
CA PHE A 77 4.14 30.14 40.92
C PHE A 77 4.20 29.30 42.20
N ASN A 78 3.86 29.90 43.34
CA ASN A 78 3.88 29.22 44.63
C ASN A 78 2.91 28.04 44.65
N GLN A 79 1.73 28.21 44.07
CA GLN A 79 0.71 27.17 43.98
C GLN A 79 1.19 25.98 43.13
N ILE A 80 1.74 26.24 41.95
CA ILE A 80 2.25 25.22 41.02
C ILE A 80 3.36 24.40 41.69
N VAL A 81 4.33 25.05 42.33
CA VAL A 81 5.45 24.36 43.01
C VAL A 81 4.95 23.54 44.20
N ALA A 82 3.99 24.07 44.97
CA ALA A 82 3.39 23.35 46.08
C ALA A 82 2.62 22.10 45.60
N ASN A 83 1.83 22.23 44.54
CA ASN A 83 1.08 21.13 43.94
C ASN A 83 2.03 20.04 43.40
N ALA A 84 3.08 20.45 42.68
CA ALA A 84 4.10 19.55 42.14
C ALA A 84 4.77 18.71 43.25
N ARG A 85 5.18 19.35 44.36
CA ARG A 85 5.78 18.65 45.52
C ARG A 85 4.78 17.79 46.28
N ALA A 86 3.51 18.17 46.32
CA ALA A 86 2.46 17.34 46.93
C ALA A 86 2.18 16.09 46.08
N TYR A 87 2.24 16.22 44.75
CA TYR A 87 2.05 15.13 43.81
C TYR A 87 3.24 14.15 43.82
N ASN A 88 4.47 14.67 43.79
CA ASN A 88 5.70 13.89 43.92
C ASN A 88 6.72 14.63 44.80
N PRO A 89 6.89 14.24 46.08
CA PRO A 89 7.80 14.90 47.01
C PRO A 89 9.28 14.91 46.60
N ASN A 90 9.68 13.96 45.74
CA ASN A 90 11.06 13.79 45.29
C ASN A 90 11.27 14.31 43.86
N ALA A 91 10.28 14.96 43.24
CA ALA A 91 10.41 15.47 41.89
C ALA A 91 11.53 16.52 41.77
N ASP A 92 12.39 16.35 40.78
CA ASP A 92 13.37 17.34 40.35
C ASP A 92 12.65 18.47 39.61
N ILE A 93 12.50 19.62 40.25
CA ILE A 93 11.80 20.78 39.69
C ILE A 93 12.84 21.76 39.14
N HIS A 94 12.86 21.93 37.82
CA HIS A 94 13.77 22.84 37.13
C HIS A 94 13.25 24.28 37.12
N GLY A 95 11.95 24.49 37.33
CA GLY A 95 11.33 25.81 37.45
C GLY A 95 9.87 25.81 37.00
N VAL A 96 9.35 27.01 36.73
CA VAL A 96 8.05 27.24 36.11
C VAL A 96 8.26 28.01 34.81
N ILE A 97 7.69 27.54 33.71
CA ILE A 97 7.61 28.30 32.46
C ILE A 97 6.44 29.28 32.56
N VAL A 98 6.72 30.57 32.32
CA VAL A 98 5.72 31.63 32.16
C VAL A 98 5.64 31.94 30.68
N GLU A 99 4.49 31.74 30.05
CA GLU A 99 4.31 31.93 28.62
C GLU A 99 3.05 32.73 28.28
N ASN A 100 3.06 33.41 27.14
CA ASN A 100 1.87 34.14 26.67
C ASN A 100 0.73 33.15 26.40
N GLN A 101 -0.48 33.45 26.88
CA GLN A 101 -1.64 32.64 26.56
C GLN A 101 -2.06 32.83 25.09
N ALA A 102 -1.80 31.81 24.27
CA ALA A 102 -2.21 31.80 22.88
C ALA A 102 -3.71 32.09 22.73
N ALA A 103 -4.07 33.01 21.82
CA ALA A 103 -5.46 33.32 21.52
C ALA A 103 -6.21 32.07 21.02
N PRO A 104 -7.55 32.01 21.16
CA PRO A 104 -8.34 30.95 20.55
C PRO A 104 -8.18 30.94 19.02
N GLY A 105 -8.03 29.75 18.43
CA GLY A 105 -7.84 29.54 17.00
C GLY A 105 -8.32 28.17 16.58
N LEU A 106 -8.20 27.85 15.29
CA LEU A 106 -8.45 26.49 14.81
C LEU A 106 -7.28 25.61 15.29
N GLU A 107 -7.57 24.58 16.08
CA GLU A 107 -6.55 23.67 16.59
C GLU A 107 -6.24 22.58 15.54
N LEU A 108 -4.98 22.50 15.15
CA LEU A 108 -4.41 21.56 14.20
C LEU A 108 -3.29 20.77 14.87
N ILE A 109 -2.93 19.63 14.31
CA ILE A 109 -1.80 18.82 14.76
C ILE A 109 -0.79 18.68 13.61
N ILE A 110 0.50 18.82 13.92
CA ILE A 110 1.60 18.38 13.06
C ILE A 110 2.49 17.47 13.88
N GLY A 111 2.51 16.20 13.53
CA GLY A 111 3.38 15.21 14.16
C GLY A 111 4.37 14.63 13.17
N GLY A 112 5.40 13.97 13.67
CA GLY A 112 6.30 13.20 12.82
C GLY A 112 6.97 12.08 13.58
N LYS A 113 7.26 10.99 12.88
CA LYS A 113 7.90 9.81 13.44
C LYS A 113 8.81 9.15 12.41
N THR A 114 9.97 8.68 12.87
CA THR A 114 10.86 7.88 12.04
C THR A 114 10.40 6.42 12.06
N ASP A 115 9.78 5.99 10.95
CA ASP A 115 9.43 4.60 10.71
C ASP A 115 10.70 3.80 10.36
N PRO A 116 10.92 2.62 10.96
CA PRO A 116 12.14 1.84 10.75
C PRO A 116 12.28 1.29 9.32
N THR A 117 11.18 1.16 8.57
CA THR A 117 11.15 0.62 7.21
C THR A 117 11.20 1.73 6.17
N PHE A 118 10.39 2.78 6.33
CA PHE A 118 10.17 3.82 5.32
C PHE A 118 10.83 5.17 5.64
N GLY A 119 11.43 5.33 6.83
CA GLY A 119 12.09 6.56 7.24
C GLY A 119 11.13 7.59 7.83
N LYS A 120 11.44 8.88 7.64
CA LYS A 120 10.71 9.97 8.29
C LYS A 120 9.30 10.15 7.70
N VAL A 121 8.30 10.02 8.56
CA VAL A 121 6.88 10.18 8.22
C VAL A 121 6.33 11.40 8.95
N ILE A 122 5.67 12.31 8.24
CA ILE A 122 4.98 13.47 8.79
C ILE A 122 3.46 13.24 8.76
N THR A 123 2.78 13.71 9.80
CA THR A 123 1.33 13.64 10.01
C THR A 123 0.78 15.05 10.13
N PHE A 124 -0.37 15.33 9.50
CA PHE A 124 -1.11 16.58 9.65
C PHE A 124 -2.59 16.28 9.83
N GLY A 125 -3.29 17.04 10.66
CA GLY A 125 -4.73 16.85 10.85
C GLY A 125 -5.39 17.89 11.72
N ILE A 126 -6.66 17.64 12.03
CA ILE A 126 -7.36 18.40 13.08
C ILE A 126 -6.71 18.08 14.44
N GLY A 127 -6.51 19.12 15.27
CA GLY A 127 -5.81 19.05 16.56
C GLY A 127 -6.75 19.18 17.76
N GLY A 128 -6.17 19.29 18.95
CA GLY A 128 -6.90 19.51 20.20
C GLY A 128 -7.38 18.23 20.88
N THR A 129 -8.47 18.30 21.65
CA THR A 129 -8.96 17.14 22.44
C THR A 129 -9.73 16.10 21.60
N LEU A 130 -10.07 16.42 20.35
CA LEU A 130 -10.90 15.57 19.49
C LEU A 130 -10.10 14.69 18.52
N VAL A 131 -8.76 14.78 18.50
CA VAL A 131 -7.90 14.05 17.55
C VAL A 131 -8.10 12.54 17.62
N GLU A 132 -8.09 11.97 18.84
CA GLU A 132 -8.25 10.52 19.06
C GLU A 132 -9.62 10.00 18.60
N LEU A 133 -10.64 10.87 18.61
CA LEU A 133 -12.01 10.53 18.25
C LEU A 133 -12.27 10.66 16.74
N MET A 134 -11.70 11.68 16.09
CA MET A 134 -12.00 12.02 14.70
C MET A 134 -11.12 11.28 13.68
N LYS A 135 -9.85 10.98 14.02
CA LYS A 135 -8.86 10.36 13.11
C LYS A 135 -8.75 11.03 11.73
N ASP A 136 -9.07 12.32 11.64
CA ASP A 136 -8.99 13.12 10.42
C ASP A 136 -7.57 13.64 10.23
N VAL A 137 -6.71 12.75 9.75
CA VAL A 137 -5.27 12.98 9.57
C VAL A 137 -4.82 12.51 8.18
N THR A 138 -3.75 13.14 7.69
CA THR A 138 -3.03 12.76 6.50
C THR A 138 -1.59 12.44 6.85
N LEU A 139 -0.99 11.48 6.14
CA LEU A 139 0.40 11.05 6.32
C LEU A 139 1.19 11.27 5.04
N ARG A 140 2.47 11.62 5.18
CA ARG A 140 3.42 11.70 4.06
C ARG A 140 4.79 11.16 4.48
N ILE A 141 5.42 10.39 3.59
CA ILE A 141 6.82 9.97 3.75
C ILE A 141 7.71 11.06 3.15
N LEU A 142 8.69 11.56 3.90
CA LEU A 142 9.64 12.58 3.46
C LEU A 142 10.70 12.00 2.49
N PRO A 143 11.29 12.81 1.60
CA PRO A 143 11.01 14.23 1.36
C PRO A 143 9.69 14.46 0.61
N ILE A 144 9.10 15.64 0.80
CA ILE A 144 7.91 16.10 0.06
C ILE A 144 8.10 17.54 -0.43
N ASP A 145 7.46 17.87 -1.55
CA ASP A 145 7.45 19.22 -2.10
C ASP A 145 6.23 20.03 -1.61
N GLU A 146 6.16 21.30 -2.02
CA GLU A 146 5.05 22.18 -1.64
C GLU A 146 3.70 21.70 -2.16
N ASP A 147 3.64 21.07 -3.34
CA ASP A 147 2.40 20.53 -3.90
C ASP A 147 1.86 19.37 -3.06
N GLU A 148 2.73 18.48 -2.55
CA GLU A 148 2.35 17.43 -1.62
C GLU A 148 1.92 17.99 -0.26
N ILE A 149 2.54 19.07 0.22
CA ILE A 149 2.14 19.76 1.46
C ILE A 149 0.76 20.40 1.31
N ARG A 150 0.51 21.13 0.22
CA ARG A 150 -0.82 21.69 -0.09
C ARG A 150 -1.86 20.59 -0.13
N LYS A 151 -1.57 19.47 -0.80
CA LYS A 151 -2.47 18.30 -0.82
C LYS A 151 -2.69 17.73 0.57
N MET A 152 -1.66 17.63 1.39
CA MET A 152 -1.77 17.18 2.78
C MET A 152 -2.78 18.02 3.58
N VAL A 153 -2.84 19.33 3.33
CA VAL A 153 -3.83 20.25 3.92
C VAL A 153 -5.23 20.10 3.32
N THR A 154 -5.34 19.93 2.00
CA THR A 154 -6.66 19.74 1.35
C THR A 154 -7.26 18.35 1.58
N ASP A 155 -6.41 17.36 1.90
CA ASP A 155 -6.75 15.96 2.08
C ASP A 155 -7.26 15.64 3.50
N ILE A 156 -7.58 16.62 4.34
CA ILE A 156 -8.35 16.38 5.58
C ILE A 156 -9.83 16.67 5.32
N ASP A 157 -10.73 15.90 5.95
CA ASP A 157 -12.18 16.11 5.80
C ASP A 157 -12.62 17.45 6.39
N SER A 158 -11.86 17.95 7.38
CA SER A 158 -12.06 19.24 8.03
C SER A 158 -11.47 20.44 7.27
N TYR A 159 -10.97 20.28 6.03
CA TYR A 159 -10.44 21.37 5.22
C TYR A 159 -11.39 22.57 5.05
N PRO A 160 -12.73 22.41 4.97
CA PRO A 160 -13.66 23.54 5.00
C PRO A 160 -13.54 24.46 6.22
N LEU A 161 -13.00 23.99 7.35
CA LEU A 161 -12.73 24.83 8.52
C LEU A 161 -11.56 25.81 8.31
N ILE A 162 -10.64 25.47 7.40
CA ILE A 162 -9.51 26.33 6.99
C ILE A 162 -9.99 27.36 5.98
N THR A 163 -10.77 26.95 4.97
CA THR A 163 -11.26 27.86 3.91
C THR A 163 -12.46 28.70 4.31
N GLY A 164 -13.10 28.40 5.45
CA GLY A 164 -14.26 29.10 5.98
C GLY A 164 -15.57 28.35 5.71
N TYR A 165 -16.41 28.24 6.75
CA TYR A 165 -17.68 27.51 6.72
C TYR A 165 -18.76 28.24 7.53
N ARG A 166 -19.97 28.35 6.97
CA ARG A 166 -21.16 28.97 7.62
C ARG A 166 -20.87 30.29 8.35
N GLY A 167 -20.17 31.20 7.69
CA GLY A 167 -19.88 32.55 8.23
C GLY A 167 -18.58 32.66 9.02
N SER A 168 -17.82 31.57 9.22
CA SER A 168 -16.43 31.70 9.67
C SER A 168 -15.55 32.26 8.55
N LYS A 169 -14.58 33.10 8.93
CA LYS A 169 -13.58 33.63 8.00
C LYS A 169 -12.57 32.53 7.63
N PRO A 170 -12.02 32.57 6.40
CA PRO A 170 -10.86 31.76 6.06
C PRO A 170 -9.70 32.02 7.03
N LYS A 171 -8.93 30.97 7.30
CA LYS A 171 -7.69 30.99 8.09
C LYS A 171 -6.48 31.19 7.18
N ASP A 172 -5.34 31.53 7.77
CA ASP A 172 -4.11 31.82 7.06
C ASP A 172 -3.42 30.54 6.53
N GLU A 173 -3.97 29.99 5.45
CA GLU A 173 -3.50 28.73 4.83
C GLU A 173 -2.04 28.81 4.36
N GLU A 174 -1.60 29.95 3.82
CA GLU A 174 -0.22 30.13 3.36
C GLU A 174 0.77 30.11 4.54
N CYS A 175 0.40 30.72 5.67
CA CYS A 175 1.18 30.59 6.90
C CYS A 175 1.28 29.13 7.36
N LEU A 176 0.17 28.39 7.33
CA LEU A 176 0.15 26.96 7.67
C LEU A 176 1.08 26.14 6.76
N ILE A 177 1.02 26.35 5.44
CA ILE A 177 1.88 25.65 4.47
C ILE A 177 3.35 25.94 4.76
N GLN A 178 3.71 27.20 5.05
CA GLN A 178 5.07 27.57 5.40
C GLN A 178 5.54 26.91 6.71
N ILE A 179 4.65 26.78 7.70
CA ILE A 179 4.94 26.06 8.95
C ILE A 179 5.20 24.59 8.68
N ILE A 180 4.34 23.92 7.89
CA ILE A 180 4.55 22.50 7.54
C ILE A 180 5.89 22.33 6.81
N LYS A 181 6.24 23.22 5.87
CA LYS A 181 7.56 23.22 5.19
C LYS A 181 8.71 23.32 6.19
N ASN A 182 8.61 24.22 7.16
CA ASN A 182 9.63 24.41 8.19
C ASN A 182 9.74 23.19 9.13
N VAL A 183 8.61 22.55 9.47
CA VAL A 183 8.57 21.31 10.24
C VAL A 183 9.21 20.15 9.47
N CYS A 184 8.90 19.99 8.17
CA CYS A 184 9.55 18.99 7.32
C CYS A 184 11.07 19.19 7.32
N LYS A 185 11.53 20.43 7.11
CA LYS A 185 12.95 20.77 7.13
C LYS A 185 13.60 20.48 8.49
N MET A 186 12.95 20.88 9.58
CA MET A 186 13.40 20.54 10.94
C MET A 186 13.56 19.03 11.08
N PHE A 187 12.54 18.29 10.66
CA PHE A 187 12.56 16.85 10.80
C PHE A 187 13.66 16.22 9.98
N GLU A 188 13.91 16.67 8.74
CA GLU A 188 14.99 16.18 7.88
C GLU A 188 16.38 16.50 8.45
N ASP A 189 16.59 17.74 8.89
CA ASP A 189 17.88 18.25 9.38
C ASP A 189 18.31 17.61 10.72
N GLN A 190 17.37 17.26 11.61
CA GLN A 190 17.66 16.57 12.89
C GLN A 190 17.71 15.04 12.68
N LYS A 191 18.90 14.42 12.77
CA LYS A 191 19.07 12.98 12.52
C LYS A 191 18.64 12.09 13.68
N ASP A 192 18.82 12.61 14.89
CA ASP A 192 18.48 12.07 16.20
C ASP A 192 17.01 12.32 16.57
N LEU A 193 16.27 13.15 15.83
CA LEU A 193 14.85 13.35 16.06
C LEU A 193 14.07 12.09 15.69
N ARG A 194 13.51 11.40 16.69
CA ARG A 194 12.79 10.14 16.52
C ARG A 194 11.30 10.36 16.31
N GLU A 195 10.70 11.19 17.15
CA GLU A 195 9.27 11.45 17.17
C GLU A 195 9.02 12.88 17.68
N PHE A 196 8.06 13.57 17.09
CA PHE A 196 7.55 14.82 17.64
C PHE A 196 6.05 14.93 17.42
N ASP A 197 5.40 15.71 18.28
CA ASP A 197 3.99 16.03 18.21
C ASP A 197 3.78 17.50 18.59
N ILE A 198 3.37 18.32 17.62
CA ILE A 198 3.00 19.72 17.83
C ILE A 198 1.47 19.77 17.90
N ASN A 199 0.94 19.73 19.12
CA ASN A 199 -0.50 19.62 19.36
C ASN A 199 -0.96 20.42 20.59
N PRO A 200 -1.68 21.54 20.42
CA PRO A 200 -2.17 22.08 19.14
C PRO A 200 -1.22 23.10 18.51
N ILE A 201 -1.21 23.15 17.19
CA ILE A 201 -0.94 24.38 16.44
C ILE A 201 -2.26 25.13 16.28
N ARG A 202 -2.34 26.36 16.81
CA ARG A 202 -3.49 27.24 16.64
C ARG A 202 -3.33 28.10 15.40
N LEU A 203 -4.22 27.92 14.44
CA LEU A 203 -4.29 28.70 13.22
C LEU A 203 -5.32 29.83 13.34
N TYR A 204 -4.91 31.04 12.96
CA TYR A 204 -5.72 32.25 13.06
C TYR A 204 -6.13 32.77 11.68
N ASP A 205 -6.87 33.88 11.66
CA ASP A 205 -7.17 34.62 10.43
C ASP A 205 -5.89 35.22 9.80
N SER A 206 -4.86 35.45 10.64
CA SER A 206 -3.51 35.80 10.21
C SER A 206 -2.49 35.21 11.19
N GLY A 207 -1.57 34.39 10.68
CA GLY A 207 -0.57 33.69 11.47
C GLY A 207 -1.06 32.44 12.21
N ALA A 208 -0.14 31.82 12.96
CA ALA A 208 -0.39 30.65 13.79
C ALA A 208 0.54 30.64 15.01
N CYS A 209 0.30 29.72 15.95
CA CYS A 209 1.14 29.51 17.14
C CYS A 209 1.13 28.03 17.55
N ALA A 210 2.31 27.41 17.70
CA ALA A 210 2.49 26.08 18.28
C ALA A 210 2.40 26.17 19.80
N VAL A 211 1.27 25.77 20.38
CA VAL A 211 0.93 25.98 21.80
C VAL A 211 1.54 24.92 22.71
N ASP A 212 1.81 23.74 22.18
CA ASP A 212 2.47 22.66 22.88
C ASP A 212 3.25 21.81 21.87
N ALA A 213 4.37 21.25 22.33
CA ALA A 213 5.26 20.45 21.52
C ALA A 213 5.93 19.38 22.38
N ARG A 214 5.72 18.12 22.00
CA ARG A 214 6.45 16.98 22.55
C ARG A 214 7.49 16.55 21.55
N VAL A 215 8.74 16.39 21.98
CA VAL A 215 9.86 16.03 21.12
C VAL A 215 10.68 14.92 21.78
N ILE A 216 10.89 13.82 21.06
CA ILE A 216 11.65 12.65 21.48
C ILE A 216 12.83 12.46 20.54
N MET A 217 14.02 12.37 21.14
CA MET A 217 15.29 12.18 20.47
C MET A 217 15.83 10.77 20.75
N ASP A 218 16.59 10.20 19.81
CA ASP A 218 17.25 8.91 19.94
C ASP A 218 18.55 8.87 19.12
N ASP A 219 19.68 8.61 19.78
CA ASP A 219 20.99 8.51 19.12
C ASP A 219 21.13 7.25 18.25
N ASN A 220 20.26 6.25 18.43
CA ASN A 220 20.32 4.94 17.76
C ASN A 220 19.30 4.80 16.61
N ILE A 221 18.91 5.88 15.94
CA ILE A 221 18.07 5.80 14.74
C ILE A 221 18.90 5.20 13.60
N HIS A 222 18.96 3.87 13.56
CA HIS A 222 19.52 3.11 12.46
C HIS A 222 18.40 2.78 11.47
N LEU A 223 18.39 3.51 10.35
CA LEU A 223 17.69 3.00 9.16
C LEU A 223 18.46 1.78 8.69
N LEU A 224 17.74 0.72 8.29
CA LEU A 224 18.37 -0.49 7.78
C LEU A 224 19.26 -0.13 6.57
N ASP A 225 20.57 -0.25 6.74
CA ASP A 225 21.54 -0.03 5.68
C ASP A 225 21.30 -1.02 4.53
N THR A 226 21.48 -0.52 3.31
CA THR A 226 21.37 -1.30 2.09
C THR A 226 22.49 -2.32 2.00
N VAL A 227 22.16 -3.61 1.91
CA VAL A 227 23.00 -4.55 1.18
C VAL A 227 22.53 -4.49 -0.26
N ASP A 228 23.18 -3.67 -1.08
CA ASP A 228 23.02 -3.72 -2.54
C ASP A 228 23.61 -5.06 -3.01
N LEU A 229 22.78 -6.09 -3.07
CA LEU A 229 23.12 -7.28 -3.84
C LEU A 229 22.96 -6.92 -5.32
N GLU A 230 23.94 -7.32 -6.13
CA GLU A 230 23.86 -7.14 -7.58
C GLU A 230 22.54 -7.74 -8.10
N PRO A 231 21.78 -7.00 -8.92
CA PRO A 231 20.54 -7.51 -9.49
C PRO A 231 20.78 -8.83 -10.20
N VAL A 232 19.86 -9.79 -10.02
CA VAL A 232 19.92 -11.02 -10.81
C VAL A 232 19.61 -10.71 -12.27
N PRO A 233 20.41 -11.21 -13.22
CA PRO A 233 20.09 -11.08 -14.64
C PRO A 233 18.74 -11.74 -14.95
N PRO A 234 17.79 -11.06 -15.63
CA PRO A 234 16.45 -11.61 -15.91
C PRO A 234 16.46 -12.97 -16.63
N GLU A 235 17.49 -13.26 -17.42
CA GLU A 235 17.71 -14.53 -18.11
C GLU A 235 17.87 -15.72 -17.16
N TYR A 236 18.25 -15.53 -15.90
CA TYR A 236 18.33 -16.61 -14.92
C TYR A 236 16.95 -17.20 -14.61
N PHE A 237 15.88 -16.42 -14.81
CA PHE A 237 14.49 -16.89 -14.71
C PHE A 237 14.01 -17.60 -15.99
N LYS A 238 14.89 -17.87 -16.97
CA LYS A 238 14.55 -18.64 -18.18
C LYS A 238 15.49 -19.85 -18.33
N PRO A 239 15.50 -20.76 -17.33
CA PRO A 239 16.41 -21.91 -17.34
C PRO A 239 16.10 -22.84 -18.51
N LYS A 240 17.12 -23.60 -18.95
CA LYS A 240 17.01 -24.69 -19.94
C LYS A 240 17.31 -26.05 -19.32
N SER A 241 17.91 -26.08 -18.14
CA SER A 241 18.18 -27.29 -17.37
C SER A 241 17.78 -27.12 -15.90
N VAL A 242 17.16 -28.15 -15.34
CA VAL A 242 16.70 -28.20 -13.94
C VAL A 242 17.18 -29.47 -13.26
N ALA A 243 17.89 -29.36 -12.14
CA ALA A 243 18.20 -30.49 -11.26
C ALA A 243 17.24 -30.51 -10.06
N VAL A 244 16.71 -31.68 -9.69
CA VAL A 244 15.79 -31.81 -8.54
C VAL A 244 16.43 -32.67 -7.46
N ILE A 245 16.85 -32.03 -6.37
CA ILE A 245 17.53 -32.64 -5.24
C ILE A 245 16.52 -33.06 -4.19
N GLY A 246 16.48 -34.37 -3.93
CA GLY A 246 15.41 -35.00 -3.16
C GLY A 246 14.29 -35.58 -4.04
N ALA A 247 14.56 -35.75 -5.34
CA ALA A 247 13.64 -36.39 -6.30
C ALA A 247 13.20 -37.78 -5.81
N SER A 248 11.93 -38.14 -6.04
CA SER A 248 11.32 -39.34 -5.47
C SER A 248 10.17 -39.88 -6.34
N ASP A 249 9.92 -41.20 -6.32
CA ASP A 249 8.68 -41.79 -6.85
C ASP A 249 7.58 -41.93 -5.80
N ASP A 250 7.90 -41.68 -4.53
CA ASP A 250 6.93 -41.70 -3.43
C ASP A 250 6.01 -40.47 -3.52
N LYS A 251 4.75 -40.70 -3.88
CA LYS A 251 3.70 -39.69 -4.07
C LYS A 251 3.47 -38.80 -2.85
N ASN A 252 3.89 -39.22 -1.66
CA ASN A 252 3.72 -38.45 -0.43
C ASN A 252 4.86 -37.46 -0.17
N LYS A 253 5.90 -37.42 -1.03
CA LYS A 253 7.05 -36.52 -0.87
C LYS A 253 6.97 -35.34 -1.81
N MET A 254 7.39 -34.16 -1.34
CA MET A 254 7.46 -32.94 -2.15
C MET A 254 8.31 -33.14 -3.42
N GLY A 255 9.45 -33.85 -3.32
CA GLY A 255 10.30 -34.15 -4.47
C GLY A 255 9.64 -35.03 -5.54
N TYR A 256 8.54 -35.76 -5.23
CA TYR A 256 7.72 -36.40 -6.26
C TYR A 256 6.87 -35.36 -7.01
N ALA A 257 6.19 -34.49 -6.28
CA ALA A 257 5.31 -33.48 -6.88
C ALA A 257 6.10 -32.50 -7.78
N VAL A 258 7.25 -32.01 -7.32
CA VAL A 258 8.14 -31.15 -8.11
C VAL A 258 8.60 -31.85 -9.39
N MET A 259 9.05 -33.10 -9.28
CA MET A 259 9.44 -33.89 -10.46
C MET A 259 8.28 -34.06 -11.44
N HIS A 260 7.07 -34.31 -10.93
CA HIS A 260 5.88 -34.51 -11.74
C HIS A 260 5.51 -33.25 -12.51
N ASN A 261 5.53 -32.08 -11.85
CA ASN A 261 5.21 -30.79 -12.46
C ASN A 261 6.23 -30.40 -13.56
N LEU A 262 7.50 -30.81 -13.40
CA LEU A 262 8.55 -30.58 -14.39
C LEU A 262 8.54 -31.56 -15.58
N LEU A 263 7.67 -32.58 -15.62
CA LEU A 263 7.61 -33.49 -16.78
C LEU A 263 7.17 -32.80 -18.08
N HIS A 264 6.46 -31.68 -17.96
CA HIS A 264 6.03 -30.86 -19.10
C HIS A 264 7.00 -29.74 -19.45
N PHE A 265 8.06 -29.55 -18.65
CA PHE A 265 9.10 -28.57 -18.95
C PHE A 265 9.87 -28.99 -20.21
N PRO A 266 9.97 -28.14 -21.24
CA PRO A 266 10.61 -28.50 -22.51
C PRO A 266 12.15 -28.62 -22.41
N GLY A 267 12.76 -28.15 -21.31
CA GLY A 267 14.18 -28.27 -21.06
C GLY A 267 14.61 -29.62 -20.46
N LYS A 268 15.87 -29.72 -20.07
CA LYS A 268 16.43 -30.95 -19.48
C LYS A 268 16.10 -31.01 -17.99
N VAL A 269 15.63 -32.16 -17.50
CA VAL A 269 15.34 -32.39 -16.07
C VAL A 269 16.21 -33.53 -15.53
N PHE A 270 16.92 -33.28 -14.44
CA PHE A 270 17.87 -34.20 -13.82
C PHE A 270 17.45 -34.55 -12.37
N PRO A 271 16.86 -35.74 -12.14
CA PRO A 271 16.57 -36.21 -10.79
C PRO A 271 17.85 -36.54 -10.01
N ILE A 272 17.98 -36.03 -8.78
CA ILE A 272 19.11 -36.34 -7.89
C ILE A 272 18.62 -37.17 -6.71
N ASN A 273 19.09 -38.42 -6.66
CA ASN A 273 18.75 -39.43 -5.66
C ASN A 273 19.87 -40.46 -5.52
N ASN A 274 20.38 -40.66 -4.30
CA ASN A 274 21.48 -41.59 -4.03
C ASN A 274 21.05 -43.04 -3.76
N LYS A 275 19.76 -43.38 -3.93
CA LYS A 275 19.21 -44.72 -3.65
C LYS A 275 18.61 -45.41 -4.87
N ARG A 276 18.35 -44.68 -5.95
CA ARG A 276 17.67 -45.20 -7.14
C ARG A 276 18.36 -44.67 -8.38
N ASP A 277 18.47 -45.54 -9.39
CA ASP A 277 19.07 -45.19 -10.69
C ASP A 277 18.06 -44.51 -11.63
N THR A 278 16.76 -44.60 -11.33
CA THR A 278 15.68 -43.94 -12.07
C THR A 278 14.63 -43.33 -11.13
N ILE A 279 14.04 -42.21 -11.55
CA ILE A 279 12.92 -41.53 -10.89
C ILE A 279 11.94 -41.04 -11.97
N GLN A 280 10.67 -41.41 -11.87
CA GLN A 280 9.59 -41.08 -12.80
C GLN A 280 9.94 -41.32 -14.28
N GLY A 281 10.73 -42.37 -14.55
CA GLY A 281 11.17 -42.74 -15.90
C GLY A 281 12.43 -42.03 -16.40
N LEU A 282 12.98 -41.07 -15.64
CA LEU A 282 14.23 -40.38 -15.96
C LEU A 282 15.41 -41.01 -15.22
N GLN A 283 16.60 -40.96 -15.83
CA GLN A 283 17.84 -41.39 -15.20
C GLN A 283 18.16 -40.49 -14.00
N ALA A 284 18.38 -41.08 -12.84
CA ALA A 284 18.74 -40.37 -11.62
C ALA A 284 20.24 -40.43 -11.34
N PHE A 285 20.75 -39.39 -10.69
CA PHE A 285 22.17 -39.25 -10.34
C PHE A 285 22.34 -39.18 -8.82
N PRO A 286 23.42 -39.72 -8.23
CA PRO A 286 23.63 -39.67 -6.78
C PRO A 286 23.79 -38.24 -6.24
N THR A 287 24.54 -37.39 -6.96
CA THR A 287 24.78 -35.98 -6.63
C THR A 287 24.62 -35.09 -7.87
N VAL A 288 24.51 -33.77 -7.65
CA VAL A 288 24.45 -32.78 -8.74
C VAL A 288 25.74 -32.77 -9.57
N LEU A 289 26.87 -33.15 -8.97
CA LEU A 289 28.17 -33.20 -9.63
C LEU A 289 28.25 -34.31 -10.68
N ASP A 290 27.49 -35.39 -10.49
CA ASP A 290 27.49 -36.57 -11.37
C ASP A 290 26.70 -36.35 -12.67
N ILE A 291 25.99 -35.23 -12.81
CA ILE A 291 25.26 -34.90 -14.04
C ILE A 291 26.28 -34.69 -15.18
N PRO A 292 26.09 -35.27 -16.38
CA PRO A 292 27.06 -35.12 -17.47
C PRO A 292 27.21 -33.71 -18.05
N GLU A 293 26.19 -32.87 -17.91
CA GLU A 293 26.22 -31.48 -18.39
C GLU A 293 27.24 -30.66 -17.60
N GLU A 294 27.93 -29.74 -18.28
CA GLU A 294 28.92 -28.87 -17.65
C GLU A 294 28.27 -27.81 -16.74
N GLU A 295 27.10 -27.29 -17.13
CA GLU A 295 26.36 -26.28 -16.37
C GLU A 295 24.88 -26.67 -16.19
N ILE A 296 24.33 -26.30 -15.05
CA ILE A 296 22.91 -26.45 -14.71
C ILE A 296 22.33 -25.08 -14.40
N ASP A 297 21.26 -24.67 -15.08
CA ASP A 297 20.71 -23.33 -14.87
C ASP A 297 20.00 -23.20 -13.50
N LEU A 298 19.23 -24.22 -13.11
CA LEU A 298 18.42 -24.18 -11.90
C LEU A 298 18.48 -25.49 -11.11
N ALA A 299 18.56 -25.40 -9.78
CA ALA A 299 18.41 -26.53 -8.86
C ALA A 299 17.20 -26.34 -7.95
N VAL A 300 16.37 -27.37 -7.75
CA VAL A 300 15.27 -27.38 -6.78
C VAL A 300 15.62 -28.30 -5.63
N ILE A 301 15.59 -27.80 -4.40
CA ILE A 301 16.06 -28.51 -3.21
C ILE A 301 14.88 -28.79 -2.28
N THR A 302 14.59 -30.08 -2.05
CA THR A 302 13.51 -30.56 -1.17
C THR A 302 14.01 -31.49 -0.05
N VAL A 303 15.31 -31.47 0.24
CA VAL A 303 15.92 -32.29 1.32
C VAL A 303 15.84 -31.58 2.67
N PRO A 304 15.89 -32.28 3.82
CA PRO A 304 15.82 -31.64 5.14
C PRO A 304 16.89 -30.55 5.35
N ALA A 305 16.55 -29.48 6.09
CA ALA A 305 17.35 -28.25 6.21
C ALA A 305 18.83 -28.49 6.54
N ARG A 306 19.13 -29.41 7.45
CA ARG A 306 20.50 -29.79 7.86
C ARG A 306 21.40 -30.28 6.71
N HIS A 307 20.82 -30.77 5.61
CA HIS A 307 21.56 -31.27 4.45
C HIS A 307 21.72 -30.20 3.35
N VAL A 308 20.95 -29.11 3.41
CA VAL A 308 20.95 -28.06 2.38
C VAL A 308 22.33 -27.40 2.21
N PRO A 309 23.13 -27.09 3.26
CA PRO A 309 24.47 -26.53 3.06
C PRO A 309 25.40 -27.41 2.20
N GLY A 310 25.36 -28.73 2.40
CA GLY A 310 26.17 -29.66 1.60
C GLY A 310 25.72 -29.68 0.13
N VAL A 311 24.42 -29.71 -0.10
CA VAL A 311 23.84 -29.63 -1.46
C VAL A 311 24.17 -28.30 -2.13
N MET A 312 24.10 -27.18 -1.41
CA MET A 312 24.46 -25.87 -1.93
C MET A 312 25.92 -25.80 -2.37
N GLU A 313 26.83 -26.46 -1.63
CA GLU A 313 28.25 -26.55 -2.02
C GLU A 313 28.43 -27.36 -3.32
N GLU A 314 27.67 -28.44 -3.49
CA GLU A 314 27.65 -29.23 -4.73
C GLU A 314 27.09 -28.41 -5.90
N CYS A 315 25.98 -27.70 -5.70
CA CYS A 315 25.38 -26.80 -6.69
C CYS A 315 26.36 -25.70 -7.11
N GLY A 316 27.04 -25.06 -6.15
CA GLY A 316 28.03 -24.04 -6.44
C GLY A 316 29.21 -24.55 -7.25
N LYS A 317 29.74 -25.74 -6.92
CA LYS A 317 30.81 -26.40 -7.69
C LYS A 317 30.39 -26.80 -9.10
N LYS A 318 29.11 -27.10 -9.32
CA LYS A 318 28.54 -27.41 -10.64
C LYS A 318 28.24 -26.15 -11.48
N GLY A 319 28.36 -24.96 -10.90
CA GLY A 319 28.00 -23.71 -11.58
C GLY A 319 26.49 -23.47 -11.67
N VAL A 320 25.72 -23.94 -10.68
CA VAL A 320 24.28 -23.66 -10.62
C VAL A 320 24.03 -22.17 -10.43
N LYS A 321 23.21 -21.57 -11.32
CA LYS A 321 22.90 -20.13 -11.27
C LYS A 321 21.85 -19.81 -10.21
N ILE A 322 20.74 -20.54 -10.18
CA ILE A 322 19.66 -20.38 -9.18
C ILE A 322 19.42 -21.69 -8.42
N ALA A 323 19.37 -21.61 -7.09
CA ALA A 323 18.88 -22.66 -6.21
C ALA A 323 17.54 -22.28 -5.58
N VAL A 324 16.47 -23.01 -5.90
CA VAL A 324 15.15 -22.91 -5.29
C VAL A 324 15.11 -23.82 -4.06
N VAL A 325 15.15 -23.22 -2.87
CA VAL A 325 15.13 -23.95 -1.60
C VAL A 325 13.71 -23.97 -1.06
N ILE A 326 13.01 -25.08 -1.31
CA ILE A 326 11.63 -25.28 -0.84
C ILE A 326 11.60 -25.54 0.67
N THR A 327 12.62 -26.22 1.17
CA THR A 327 12.75 -26.70 2.54
C THR A 327 12.55 -25.61 3.60
N ALA A 328 11.70 -25.90 4.58
CA ALA A 328 11.57 -25.16 5.84
C ALA A 328 12.53 -25.69 6.93
N GLY A 329 12.66 -24.98 8.05
CA GLY A 329 13.57 -25.32 9.15
C GLY A 329 14.72 -24.34 9.35
N PHE A 330 14.57 -23.10 8.86
CA PHE A 330 15.58 -22.05 8.92
C PHE A 330 15.22 -21.01 9.98
N LYS A 331 15.46 -19.71 9.74
CA LYS A 331 15.30 -18.64 10.75
C LYS A 331 13.90 -18.56 11.35
N GLU A 332 12.89 -19.04 10.64
CA GLU A 332 11.49 -19.05 11.06
C GLU A 332 11.22 -20.05 12.20
N MET A 333 12.12 -21.02 12.43
CA MET A 333 11.95 -22.07 13.43
C MET A 333 12.80 -21.87 14.68
N SER A 334 14.09 -21.51 14.54
CA SER A 334 15.00 -21.36 15.67
C SER A 334 16.26 -20.56 15.34
N GLU A 335 17.06 -20.25 16.37
CA GLU A 335 18.37 -19.61 16.22
C GLU A 335 19.38 -20.50 15.48
N GLU A 336 19.36 -21.82 15.71
CA GLU A 336 20.15 -22.76 14.91
C GLU A 336 19.72 -22.75 13.44
N GLY A 337 18.42 -22.62 13.18
CA GLY A 337 17.87 -22.44 11.84
C GLY A 337 18.34 -21.13 11.19
N ARG A 338 18.47 -20.04 11.96
CA ARG A 338 19.05 -18.77 11.51
C ARG A 338 20.51 -18.94 11.07
N MET A 339 21.32 -19.64 11.87
CA MET A 339 22.72 -19.94 11.51
C MET A 339 22.83 -20.81 10.25
N LEU A 340 21.91 -21.77 10.05
CA LEU A 340 21.84 -22.55 8.82
C LEU A 340 21.50 -21.68 7.59
N GLU A 341 20.61 -20.70 7.76
CA GLU A 341 20.25 -19.77 6.68
C GLU A 341 21.44 -18.90 6.30
N GLU A 342 22.14 -18.32 7.29
CA GLU A 342 23.37 -17.55 7.06
C GLU A 342 24.42 -18.38 6.33
N ARG A 343 24.55 -19.66 6.69
CA ARG A 343 25.52 -20.56 6.07
C ARG A 343 25.21 -20.84 4.60
N ILE A 344 23.95 -21.05 4.22
CA ILE A 344 23.61 -21.29 2.81
C ILE A 344 23.82 -20.03 1.96
N VAL A 345 23.56 -18.84 2.52
CA VAL A 345 23.84 -17.56 1.86
C VAL A 345 25.33 -17.35 1.65
N GLU A 346 26.16 -17.64 2.67
CA GLU A 346 27.63 -17.58 2.55
C GLU A 346 28.15 -18.49 1.42
N ILE A 347 27.65 -19.73 1.35
CA ILE A 347 28.01 -20.70 0.29
C ILE A 347 27.56 -20.18 -1.08
N ALA A 348 26.32 -19.70 -1.18
CA ALA A 348 25.77 -19.17 -2.43
C ALA A 348 26.62 -18.01 -2.97
N HIS A 349 26.94 -17.03 -2.14
CA HIS A 349 27.78 -15.90 -2.52
C HIS A 349 29.20 -16.32 -2.92
N ARG A 350 29.79 -17.32 -2.24
CA ARG A 350 31.13 -17.82 -2.58
C ARG A 350 31.20 -18.37 -4.01
N TYR A 351 30.14 -19.03 -4.47
CA TYR A 351 30.09 -19.67 -5.79
C TYR A 351 29.33 -18.86 -6.86
N GLY A 352 28.70 -17.75 -6.49
CA GLY A 352 27.87 -16.95 -7.39
C GLY A 352 26.48 -17.56 -7.67
N THR A 353 26.07 -18.60 -6.93
CA THR A 353 24.71 -19.13 -6.97
C THR A 353 23.77 -18.16 -6.24
N ARG A 354 22.55 -18.01 -6.75
CA ARG A 354 21.50 -17.19 -6.12
C ARG A 354 20.39 -18.06 -5.51
N ILE A 355 19.81 -17.64 -4.39
CA ILE A 355 18.80 -18.43 -3.65
C ILE A 355 17.40 -17.84 -3.75
N VAL A 356 16.44 -18.65 -4.20
CA VAL A 356 15.00 -18.44 -4.02
C VAL A 356 14.56 -19.16 -2.74
N GLY A 357 13.94 -18.44 -1.80
CA GLY A 357 13.58 -18.96 -0.48
C GLY A 357 14.63 -18.63 0.61
N PRO A 358 14.91 -19.52 1.58
CA PRO A 358 14.31 -20.84 1.77
C PRO A 358 12.84 -20.76 2.22
N ASN A 359 12.25 -21.91 2.59
CA ASN A 359 10.85 -22.01 3.04
C ASN A 359 9.88 -21.34 2.06
N CYS A 360 9.95 -21.76 0.80
CA CYS A 360 9.11 -21.24 -0.27
C CYS A 360 8.36 -22.37 -0.96
N LEU A 361 7.30 -22.01 -1.69
CA LEU A 361 6.65 -22.96 -2.60
C LEU A 361 7.46 -23.17 -3.89
N GLY A 362 8.21 -22.15 -4.33
CA GLY A 362 9.03 -22.14 -5.54
C GLY A 362 8.58 -21.11 -6.58
N LEU A 363 8.96 -21.35 -7.84
CA LEU A 363 8.71 -20.53 -9.03
C LEU A 363 7.88 -21.29 -10.06
N ILE A 364 6.94 -20.59 -10.70
CA ILE A 364 6.21 -21.07 -11.89
C ILE A 364 6.33 -20.01 -12.98
N ILE A 365 6.70 -20.43 -14.19
CA ILE A 365 6.78 -19.59 -15.38
C ILE A 365 6.03 -20.31 -16.49
N PRO A 366 4.69 -20.18 -16.54
CA PRO A 366 3.86 -20.99 -17.42
C PRO A 366 4.20 -20.86 -18.91
N PRO A 367 4.59 -19.70 -19.46
CA PRO A 367 4.95 -19.58 -20.88
C PRO A 367 6.10 -20.49 -21.33
N ILE A 368 6.97 -20.92 -20.41
CA ILE A 368 8.08 -21.85 -20.70
C ILE A 368 7.87 -23.23 -20.05
N GLY A 369 6.69 -23.50 -19.50
CA GLY A 369 6.37 -24.78 -18.85
C GLY A 369 7.21 -25.08 -17.59
N LEU A 370 7.83 -24.06 -16.99
CA LEU A 370 8.61 -24.25 -15.75
C LEU A 370 7.66 -24.22 -14.56
N ASP A 371 7.61 -25.30 -13.79
CA ASP A 371 6.91 -25.34 -12.51
C ASP A 371 7.78 -26.09 -11.50
N THR A 372 8.49 -25.34 -10.66
CA THR A 372 9.39 -25.88 -9.64
C THR A 372 8.68 -26.18 -8.32
N THR A 373 7.35 -26.06 -8.29
CA THR A 373 6.55 -26.13 -7.06
C THR A 373 5.95 -27.52 -6.87
N TYR A 374 5.18 -27.67 -5.78
CA TYR A 374 4.36 -28.85 -5.50
C TYR A 374 2.86 -28.55 -5.53
N VAL A 375 2.43 -27.55 -6.33
CA VAL A 375 1.00 -27.33 -6.61
C VAL A 375 0.39 -28.54 -7.31
N ALA A 376 -0.91 -28.75 -7.13
CA ALA A 376 -1.60 -29.90 -7.72
C ALA A 376 -1.72 -29.83 -9.26
N GLN A 377 -1.86 -28.63 -9.80
CA GLN A 377 -1.93 -28.36 -11.23
C GLN A 377 -1.23 -27.03 -11.53
N SER A 378 -0.43 -27.01 -12.60
CA SER A 378 0.21 -25.79 -13.08
C SER A 378 -0.83 -24.84 -13.70
N PRO A 379 -0.71 -23.52 -13.50
CA PRO A 379 -1.64 -22.55 -14.06
C PRO A 379 -1.41 -22.34 -15.56
N ASN A 380 -2.40 -21.76 -16.24
CA ASN A 380 -2.30 -21.41 -17.65
C ASN A 380 -1.33 -20.23 -17.90
N PRO A 381 -0.67 -20.16 -19.07
CA PRO A 381 0.07 -18.98 -19.49
C PRO A 381 -0.83 -17.77 -19.70
N GLY A 382 -0.32 -16.60 -19.34
CA GLY A 382 -0.98 -15.32 -19.54
C GLY A 382 -0.04 -14.16 -19.23
N ASN A 383 -0.61 -13.05 -18.77
CA ASN A 383 0.09 -11.77 -18.75
C ASN A 383 0.18 -11.11 -17.36
N ILE A 384 -0.22 -11.83 -16.30
CA ILE A 384 -0.15 -11.36 -14.92
C ILE A 384 1.09 -11.96 -14.25
N ALA A 385 1.90 -11.15 -13.58
CA ALA A 385 2.91 -11.66 -12.65
C ALA A 385 2.33 -11.64 -11.23
N PHE A 386 2.45 -12.73 -10.47
CA PHE A 386 1.97 -12.84 -9.10
C PHE A 386 3.11 -13.19 -8.15
N ILE A 387 3.45 -12.27 -7.24
CA ILE A 387 4.58 -12.40 -6.30
C ILE A 387 4.02 -12.40 -4.88
N SER A 388 4.31 -13.43 -4.09
CA SER A 388 3.74 -13.59 -2.75
C SER A 388 4.75 -14.14 -1.75
N GLN A 389 4.71 -13.63 -0.52
CA GLN A 389 5.43 -14.20 0.63
C GLN A 389 4.82 -15.52 1.11
N SER A 390 3.51 -15.68 0.99
CA SER A 390 2.82 -16.89 1.43
C SER A 390 2.71 -17.91 0.31
N GLY A 391 3.33 -19.08 0.50
CA GLY A 391 3.17 -20.23 -0.39
C GLY A 391 1.75 -20.79 -0.40
N ALA A 392 1.04 -20.72 0.73
CA ALA A 392 -0.37 -21.15 0.80
C ALA A 392 -1.26 -20.28 -0.10
N ILE A 393 -1.03 -18.96 -0.11
CA ILE A 393 -1.74 -18.05 -1.01
C ILE A 393 -1.42 -18.34 -2.47
N VAL A 394 -0.14 -18.60 -2.81
CA VAL A 394 0.22 -19.00 -4.17
C VAL A 394 -0.52 -20.27 -4.58
N ASN A 395 -0.50 -21.30 -3.74
CA ASN A 395 -1.17 -22.56 -4.03
C ASN A 395 -2.68 -22.38 -4.27
N THR A 396 -3.35 -21.60 -3.41
CA THR A 396 -4.79 -21.30 -3.58
C THR A 396 -5.07 -20.47 -4.83
N VAL A 397 -4.22 -19.48 -5.13
CA VAL A 397 -4.38 -18.62 -6.31
C VAL A 397 -4.19 -19.41 -7.60
N VAL A 398 -3.20 -20.30 -7.65
CA VAL A 398 -2.96 -21.17 -8.82
C VAL A 398 -4.16 -22.08 -9.07
N ASP A 399 -4.65 -22.78 -8.05
CA ASP A 399 -5.84 -23.63 -8.18
C ASP A 399 -7.09 -22.84 -8.63
N TRP A 400 -7.34 -21.70 -8.00
CA TRP A 400 -8.47 -20.84 -8.33
C TRP A 400 -8.39 -20.24 -9.74
N SER A 401 -7.18 -19.91 -10.21
CA SER A 401 -6.96 -19.30 -11.53
C SER A 401 -7.46 -20.16 -12.69
N LEU A 402 -7.37 -21.48 -12.56
CA LEU A 402 -7.82 -22.44 -13.58
C LEU A 402 -9.34 -22.37 -13.77
N THR A 403 -10.09 -22.14 -12.70
CA THR A 403 -11.56 -22.00 -12.77
C THR A 403 -11.99 -20.64 -13.31
N LYS A 404 -11.16 -19.62 -13.13
CA LYS A 404 -11.45 -18.24 -13.57
C LYS A 404 -10.78 -17.86 -14.89
N ASP A 405 -10.11 -18.80 -15.56
CA ASP A 405 -9.37 -18.59 -16.80
C ASP A 405 -8.32 -17.47 -16.71
N ILE A 406 -7.70 -17.33 -15.53
CA ILE A 406 -6.65 -16.35 -15.27
C ILE A 406 -5.30 -16.96 -15.62
N GLY A 407 -4.58 -16.36 -16.57
CA GLY A 407 -3.25 -16.79 -16.97
C GLY A 407 -2.12 -15.96 -16.36
N PHE A 408 -1.00 -16.61 -16.06
CA PHE A 408 0.19 -15.97 -15.50
C PHE A 408 1.39 -15.97 -16.45
N SER A 409 2.17 -14.89 -16.36
CA SER A 409 3.50 -14.77 -16.96
C SER A 409 4.58 -15.29 -16.00
N LEU A 410 4.38 -15.07 -14.69
CA LEU A 410 5.30 -15.43 -13.62
C LEU A 410 4.51 -15.62 -12.31
N VAL A 411 4.79 -16.66 -11.56
CA VAL A 411 4.28 -16.86 -10.19
C VAL A 411 5.47 -17.16 -9.28
N VAL A 412 5.60 -16.40 -8.20
CA VAL A 412 6.71 -16.52 -7.26
C VAL A 412 6.19 -16.65 -5.84
N SER A 413 6.65 -17.69 -5.14
CA SER A 413 6.67 -17.71 -3.68
C SER A 413 8.06 -17.31 -3.20
N VAL A 414 8.17 -16.15 -2.54
CA VAL A 414 9.50 -15.60 -2.18
C VAL A 414 10.11 -16.24 -0.94
N GLY A 415 9.28 -16.83 -0.06
CA GLY A 415 9.71 -17.43 1.20
C GLY A 415 10.43 -16.46 2.14
N ASN A 416 11.48 -16.95 2.79
CA ASN A 416 12.26 -16.21 3.80
C ASN A 416 13.07 -15.04 3.23
N GLN A 417 13.30 -15.01 1.91
CA GLN A 417 14.14 -14.01 1.23
C GLN A 417 15.53 -13.93 1.88
N ALA A 418 16.25 -15.06 1.88
CA ALA A 418 17.62 -15.12 2.40
C ALA A 418 18.64 -14.47 1.46
N ASP A 419 18.38 -14.53 0.16
CA ASP A 419 19.16 -13.84 -0.88
C ASP A 419 18.20 -13.03 -1.78
N LEU A 420 17.46 -13.71 -2.67
CA LEU A 420 16.52 -13.02 -3.56
C LEU A 420 15.29 -12.52 -2.79
N ASN A 421 14.91 -11.28 -3.10
CA ASN A 421 13.81 -10.60 -2.44
C ASN A 421 12.82 -10.03 -3.47
N PHE A 422 11.77 -9.34 -3.02
CA PHE A 422 10.76 -8.73 -3.89
C PHE A 422 11.34 -7.94 -5.07
N PHE A 423 12.46 -7.25 -4.87
CA PHE A 423 13.07 -6.37 -5.87
C PHE A 423 13.55 -7.15 -7.10
N ASP A 424 14.13 -8.33 -6.90
CA ASP A 424 14.62 -9.17 -7.98
C ASP A 424 13.47 -9.64 -8.87
N TYR A 425 12.40 -10.13 -8.24
CA TYR A 425 11.21 -10.61 -8.95
C TYR A 425 10.43 -9.48 -9.62
N LEU A 426 10.37 -8.31 -8.99
CA LEU A 426 9.78 -7.10 -9.58
C LEU A 426 10.54 -6.69 -10.85
N ARG A 427 11.88 -6.68 -10.81
CA ARG A 427 12.71 -6.38 -11.99
C ARG A 427 12.56 -7.43 -13.08
N ALA A 428 12.53 -8.71 -12.73
CA ALA A 428 12.31 -9.79 -13.69
C ALA A 428 10.94 -9.66 -14.38
N ALA A 429 9.87 -9.44 -13.59
CA ALA A 429 8.52 -9.18 -14.11
C ALA A 429 8.45 -7.87 -14.92
N ALA A 430 9.20 -6.84 -14.54
CA ALA A 430 9.27 -5.59 -15.29
C ALA A 430 10.00 -5.74 -16.63
N ALA A 431 11.04 -6.57 -16.70
CA ALA A 431 11.78 -6.84 -17.93
C ALA A 431 11.01 -7.74 -18.91
N ASP A 432 10.09 -8.57 -18.44
CA ASP A 432 9.39 -9.55 -19.29
C ASP A 432 8.28 -8.90 -20.16
N PRO A 433 8.35 -8.92 -21.50
CA PRO A 433 7.37 -8.25 -22.36
C PRO A 433 5.95 -8.83 -22.26
N GLU A 434 5.80 -10.08 -21.84
CA GLU A 434 4.49 -10.74 -21.67
C GLU A 434 3.78 -10.27 -20.40
N THR A 435 4.51 -9.97 -19.33
CA THR A 435 3.93 -9.34 -18.13
C THR A 435 3.37 -7.96 -18.45
N LYS A 436 2.04 -7.81 -18.34
CA LYS A 436 1.32 -6.53 -18.44
C LYS A 436 0.99 -5.92 -17.08
N VAL A 437 0.77 -6.74 -16.05
CA VAL A 437 0.45 -6.28 -14.68
C VAL A 437 1.16 -7.14 -13.66
N ILE A 438 1.61 -6.53 -12.57
CA ILE A 438 2.23 -7.21 -11.44
C ILE A 438 1.31 -7.12 -10.22
N ILE A 439 0.98 -8.25 -9.62
CA ILE A 439 0.25 -8.36 -8.35
C ILE A 439 1.24 -8.82 -7.28
N MET A 440 1.25 -8.13 -6.14
CA MET A 440 2.03 -8.48 -4.97
C MET A 440 1.14 -8.77 -3.76
N TYR A 441 1.39 -9.88 -3.08
CA TYR A 441 0.91 -10.11 -1.72
C TYR A 441 2.04 -9.83 -0.73
N ILE A 442 1.84 -8.82 0.12
CA ILE A 442 2.86 -8.28 1.02
C ILE A 442 2.41 -8.47 2.46
N GLU A 443 3.19 -9.21 3.23
CA GLU A 443 3.10 -9.25 4.69
C GLU A 443 3.95 -8.14 5.30
N GLN A 444 5.15 -7.95 4.76
CA GLN A 444 6.12 -6.97 5.21
C GLN A 444 7.17 -6.63 4.15
N ILE A 445 7.75 -5.44 4.26
CA ILE A 445 8.89 -4.97 3.47
C ILE A 445 10.04 -4.71 4.44
N LYS A 446 11.22 -5.25 4.15
CA LYS A 446 12.42 -5.03 4.97
C LYS A 446 13.04 -3.65 4.70
N ASN A 447 13.24 -3.32 3.42
CA ASN A 447 13.84 -2.06 2.99
C ASN A 447 12.78 -1.21 2.24
N GLY A 448 12.12 -0.31 2.96
CA GLY A 448 11.04 0.51 2.40
C GLY A 448 11.54 1.52 1.38
N LYS A 449 12.72 2.11 1.59
CA LYS A 449 13.30 3.09 0.66
C LYS A 449 13.58 2.47 -0.71
N ALA A 450 14.33 1.36 -0.75
CA ALA A 450 14.63 0.65 -1.99
C ALA A 450 13.36 0.12 -2.67
N PHE A 451 12.39 -0.36 -1.87
CA PHE A 451 11.09 -0.76 -2.40
C PHE A 451 10.39 0.38 -3.12
N MET A 452 10.30 1.56 -2.49
CA MET A 452 9.63 2.71 -3.07
C MET A 452 10.33 3.20 -4.33
N GLU A 453 11.66 3.24 -4.34
CA GLU A 453 12.46 3.63 -5.52
C GLU A 453 12.19 2.70 -6.71
N ILE A 454 12.34 1.39 -6.52
CA ILE A 454 12.20 0.38 -7.56
C ILE A 454 10.75 0.32 -8.06
N VAL A 455 9.79 0.29 -7.14
CA VAL A 455 8.39 0.17 -7.53
C VAL A 455 7.89 1.46 -8.20
N SER A 456 8.40 2.64 -7.82
CA SER A 456 8.10 3.89 -8.53
C SER A 456 8.61 3.88 -9.97
N GLU A 457 9.75 3.24 -10.23
CA GLU A 457 10.27 3.05 -11.58
C GLU A 457 9.38 2.08 -12.37
N VAL A 458 9.08 0.91 -11.80
CA VAL A 458 8.28 -0.13 -12.44
C VAL A 458 6.86 0.36 -12.73
N SER A 459 6.21 1.04 -11.77
CA SER A 459 4.80 1.46 -11.84
C SER A 459 4.54 2.50 -12.94
N ARG A 460 5.56 3.23 -13.39
CA ARG A 460 5.47 4.16 -14.54
C ARG A 460 5.17 3.44 -15.86
N HIS A 461 5.62 2.20 -15.99
CA HIS A 461 5.52 1.45 -17.24
C HIS A 461 4.56 0.27 -17.15
N LYS A 462 4.59 -0.45 -16.02
CA LYS A 462 3.71 -1.59 -15.74
C LYS A 462 2.91 -1.35 -14.47
N PRO A 463 1.57 -1.45 -14.52
CA PRO A 463 0.74 -1.33 -13.34
C PRO A 463 1.15 -2.34 -12.27
N VAL A 464 1.23 -1.87 -11.02
CA VAL A 464 1.54 -2.69 -9.85
C VAL A 464 0.35 -2.64 -8.90
N VAL A 465 -0.16 -3.81 -8.54
CA VAL A 465 -1.29 -3.99 -7.61
C VAL A 465 -0.74 -4.67 -6.36
N ALA A 466 -1.07 -4.16 -5.18
CA ALA A 466 -0.63 -4.75 -3.91
C ALA A 466 -1.78 -5.09 -2.99
N LEU A 467 -1.71 -6.26 -2.37
CA LEU A 467 -2.53 -6.68 -1.24
C LEU A 467 -1.62 -6.73 0.00
N LYS A 468 -1.79 -5.78 0.92
CA LYS A 468 -1.04 -5.73 2.19
C LYS A 468 -1.81 -6.41 3.30
N ALA A 469 -1.24 -7.47 3.87
CA ALA A 469 -1.74 -8.10 5.07
C ALA A 469 -1.49 -7.24 6.32
N GLY A 470 -2.23 -7.49 7.39
CA GLY A 470 -2.07 -6.74 8.65
C GLY A 470 -2.63 -5.33 8.60
N SER A 471 -3.83 -5.16 8.06
CA SER A 471 -4.58 -3.88 8.10
C SER A 471 -5.20 -3.58 9.47
N SER A 472 -5.27 -4.56 10.37
CA SER A 472 -5.73 -4.38 11.75
C SER A 472 -4.61 -4.72 12.74
N ALA A 473 -4.69 -4.21 13.97
CA ALA A 473 -3.73 -4.53 15.03
C ALA A 473 -3.58 -6.04 15.25
N ARG A 474 -4.68 -6.80 15.22
CA ARG A 474 -4.65 -8.27 15.28
C ARG A 474 -3.96 -8.89 14.07
N GLY A 475 -4.23 -8.37 12.88
CA GLY A 475 -3.58 -8.83 11.64
C GLY A 475 -2.08 -8.53 11.62
N GLN A 476 -1.66 -7.37 12.12
CA GLN A 476 -0.24 -7.00 12.25
C GLN A 476 0.48 -7.97 13.19
N ALA A 477 -0.11 -8.29 14.33
CA ALA A 477 0.44 -9.26 15.27
C ALA A 477 0.55 -10.66 14.64
N ALA A 478 -0.46 -11.11 13.89
CA ALA A 478 -0.44 -12.40 13.20
C ALA A 478 0.63 -12.48 12.09
N ALA A 479 0.79 -11.41 11.30
CA ALA A 479 1.82 -11.33 10.27
C ALA A 479 3.24 -11.31 10.90
N ALA A 480 3.42 -10.61 12.02
CA ALA A 480 4.68 -10.59 12.75
C ALA A 480 5.06 -11.97 13.30
N SER A 481 4.10 -12.73 13.85
CA SER A 481 4.36 -14.09 14.34
C SER A 481 4.68 -15.08 13.22
N HIS A 482 4.15 -14.85 12.01
CA HIS A 482 4.37 -15.73 10.86
C HIS A 482 5.75 -15.50 10.21
N THR A 483 6.23 -14.26 10.22
CA THR A 483 7.49 -13.86 9.56
C THR A 483 8.68 -13.75 10.51
N GLY A 484 8.43 -13.68 11.82
CA GLY A 484 9.46 -13.51 12.85
C GLY A 484 10.01 -12.08 12.98
N SER A 485 9.36 -11.07 12.38
CA SER A 485 9.81 -9.67 12.42
C SER A 485 8.70 -8.66 12.69
N LEU A 486 9.09 -7.48 13.20
CA LEU A 486 8.17 -6.39 13.53
C LEU A 486 7.54 -5.81 12.26
N SER A 487 6.20 -5.71 12.23
CA SER A 487 5.46 -5.13 11.10
C SER A 487 5.29 -3.62 11.31
N GLY A 488 5.67 -2.81 10.32
CA GLY A 488 5.46 -1.36 10.33
C GLY A 488 3.98 -0.96 10.29
N SER A 489 3.69 0.33 10.54
CA SER A 489 2.31 0.83 10.56
C SER A 489 1.63 0.66 9.20
N TYR A 490 0.40 0.13 9.18
CA TYR A 490 -0.37 -0.07 7.94
C TYR A 490 -0.54 1.23 7.15
N ASP A 491 -0.80 2.34 7.83
CA ASP A 491 -1.04 3.63 7.17
C ASP A 491 0.23 4.16 6.49
N VAL A 492 1.41 3.82 7.03
CA VAL A 492 2.70 4.15 6.38
C VAL A 492 2.88 3.32 5.10
N TYR A 493 2.46 2.05 5.09
CA TYR A 493 2.45 1.25 3.85
C TYR A 493 1.47 1.81 2.82
N VAL A 494 0.28 2.25 3.24
CA VAL A 494 -0.70 2.90 2.35
C VAL A 494 -0.09 4.14 1.69
N GLU A 495 0.58 4.97 2.49
CA GLU A 495 1.28 6.16 1.97
C GLU A 495 2.46 5.80 1.06
N ALA A 496 3.25 4.77 1.40
CA ALA A 496 4.34 4.28 0.56
C ALA A 496 3.83 3.81 -0.82
N PHE A 497 2.71 3.09 -0.84
CA PHE A 497 2.06 2.64 -2.07
C PHE A 497 1.49 3.80 -2.88
N ARG A 498 0.85 4.78 -2.22
CA ARG A 498 0.37 6.01 -2.86
C ARG A 498 1.51 6.74 -3.53
N LYS A 499 2.60 7.01 -2.80
CA LYS A 499 3.79 7.72 -3.30
C LYS A 499 4.50 6.96 -4.42
N SER A 500 4.45 5.62 -4.41
CA SER A 500 5.13 4.78 -5.40
C SER A 500 4.26 4.34 -6.59
N GLY A 501 3.01 4.81 -6.69
CA GLY A 501 2.11 4.47 -7.80
C GLY A 501 1.53 3.04 -7.75
N VAL A 502 1.54 2.40 -6.58
CA VAL A 502 1.00 1.04 -6.36
C VAL A 502 -0.48 1.09 -6.01
N LEU A 503 -1.30 0.37 -6.79
CA LEU A 503 -2.73 0.24 -6.53
C LEU A 503 -2.97 -0.71 -5.35
N LEU A 504 -3.37 -0.17 -4.21
CA LEU A 504 -3.73 -0.96 -3.03
C LEU A 504 -5.15 -1.57 -3.15
N VAL A 505 -5.22 -2.88 -2.99
CA VAL A 505 -6.47 -3.66 -2.92
C VAL A 505 -6.57 -4.39 -1.58
N HIS A 506 -7.75 -4.86 -1.20
CA HIS A 506 -7.97 -5.57 0.08
C HIS A 506 -8.44 -7.00 -0.06
N THR A 507 -8.67 -7.47 -1.29
CA THR A 507 -9.08 -8.86 -1.55
C THR A 507 -8.29 -9.39 -2.73
N LEU A 508 -8.05 -10.71 -2.75
CA LEU A 508 -7.44 -11.38 -3.91
C LEU A 508 -8.31 -11.18 -5.15
N THR A 509 -9.63 -11.38 -5.04
CA THR A 509 -10.57 -11.11 -6.14
C THR A 509 -10.45 -9.70 -6.69
N GLY A 510 -10.35 -8.69 -5.82
CA GLY A 510 -10.15 -7.31 -6.24
C GLY A 510 -8.79 -7.07 -6.92
N ALA A 511 -7.75 -7.79 -6.50
CA ALA A 511 -6.43 -7.74 -7.14
C ALA A 511 -6.48 -8.23 -8.59
N PHE A 512 -7.12 -9.38 -8.82
CA PHE A 512 -7.23 -9.97 -10.14
C PHE A 512 -8.16 -9.20 -11.07
N LEU A 513 -9.31 -8.73 -10.58
CA LEU A 513 -10.19 -7.85 -11.36
C LEU A 513 -9.49 -6.53 -11.75
N ALA A 514 -8.71 -5.95 -10.82
CA ALA A 514 -7.89 -4.80 -11.14
C ALA A 514 -6.83 -5.14 -12.19
N ALA A 515 -6.18 -6.30 -12.08
CA ALA A 515 -5.15 -6.73 -13.02
C ALA A 515 -5.69 -7.01 -14.43
N GLU A 516 -6.85 -7.66 -14.56
CA GLU A 516 -7.53 -7.81 -15.86
C GLU A 516 -7.86 -6.45 -16.48
N MET A 517 -8.36 -5.50 -15.68
CA MET A 517 -8.61 -4.13 -16.15
C MET A 517 -7.34 -3.45 -16.65
N LEU A 518 -6.24 -3.61 -15.91
CA LEU A 518 -4.96 -2.96 -16.14
C LEU A 518 -4.11 -3.64 -17.23
N SER A 519 -4.40 -4.90 -17.58
CA SER A 519 -3.69 -5.64 -18.64
C SER A 519 -4.18 -5.26 -20.04
N HIS A 520 -5.38 -4.68 -20.15
CA HIS A 520 -5.95 -4.20 -21.40
C HIS A 520 -5.18 -2.98 -21.95
N PRO A 521 -5.00 -2.82 -23.28
CA PRO A 521 -4.30 -1.65 -23.86
C PRO A 521 -4.89 -0.30 -23.43
N LYS A 522 -6.22 -0.22 -23.32
CA LYS A 522 -6.95 0.93 -22.74
C LYS A 522 -7.02 0.81 -21.20
N ARG A 523 -5.88 0.64 -20.54
CA ARG A 523 -5.77 0.30 -19.09
C ARG A 523 -6.33 1.36 -18.14
N TYR A 524 -6.15 2.64 -18.46
CA TYR A 524 -6.53 3.75 -17.59
C TYR A 524 -7.57 4.65 -18.26
N PRO A 525 -8.65 5.03 -17.56
CA PRO A 525 -9.48 6.14 -18.00
C PRO A 525 -8.67 7.44 -18.11
N LYS A 526 -8.85 8.19 -19.20
CA LYS A 526 -8.15 9.47 -19.46
C LYS A 526 -8.70 10.65 -18.66
N GLY A 527 -9.72 10.41 -17.84
CA GLY A 527 -10.30 11.38 -16.93
C GLY A 527 -11.28 10.69 -15.98
N ARG A 528 -12.11 11.49 -15.30
CA ARG A 528 -13.03 11.03 -14.25
C ARG A 528 -14.50 11.00 -14.67
N ARG A 529 -14.81 11.48 -15.89
CA ARG A 529 -16.18 11.66 -16.35
C ARG A 529 -16.76 10.31 -16.74
N ALA A 530 -17.85 9.94 -16.08
CA ALA A 530 -18.49 8.66 -16.25
C ALA A 530 -19.88 8.82 -16.87
N ILE A 531 -20.23 7.88 -17.73
CA ILE A 531 -21.61 7.61 -18.12
C ILE A 531 -21.97 6.18 -17.75
N VAL A 532 -23.20 5.97 -17.31
CA VAL A 532 -23.71 4.63 -16.98
C VAL A 532 -24.85 4.32 -17.94
N VAL A 533 -24.85 3.12 -18.51
CA VAL A 533 -25.93 2.59 -19.34
C VAL A 533 -26.44 1.30 -18.71
N THR A 534 -27.75 1.20 -18.52
CA THR A 534 -28.40 0.02 -17.94
C THR A 534 -29.78 -0.16 -18.56
N ASN A 535 -30.33 -1.37 -18.55
CA ASN A 535 -31.74 -1.62 -18.85
C ASN A 535 -32.57 -1.94 -17.59
N ALA A 536 -32.05 -1.59 -16.41
CA ALA A 536 -32.70 -1.81 -15.12
C ALA A 536 -32.56 -0.58 -14.21
N GLY A 537 -33.68 0.11 -13.97
CA GLY A 537 -33.73 1.28 -13.10
C GLY A 537 -33.23 1.06 -11.67
N GLY A 538 -33.45 -0.14 -11.08
CA GLY A 538 -32.90 -0.46 -9.76
C GLY A 538 -31.36 -0.43 -9.73
N PHE A 539 -30.70 -0.91 -10.78
CA PHE A 539 -29.25 -0.83 -10.93
C PHE A 539 -28.76 0.55 -11.35
N ALA A 540 -29.63 1.39 -11.95
CA ALA A 540 -29.34 2.82 -12.14
C ALA A 540 -29.19 3.52 -10.78
N VAL A 541 -30.13 3.30 -9.84
CA VAL A 541 -30.07 3.88 -8.49
C VAL A 541 -28.80 3.43 -7.76
N LEU A 542 -28.52 2.12 -7.72
CA LEU A 542 -27.31 1.60 -7.09
C LEU A 542 -26.03 2.14 -7.75
N SER A 543 -26.03 2.28 -9.07
CA SER A 543 -24.88 2.88 -9.79
C SER A 543 -24.64 4.31 -9.36
N SER A 544 -25.69 5.13 -9.20
CA SER A 544 -25.57 6.49 -8.67
C SER A 544 -24.94 6.48 -7.27
N ASP A 545 -25.47 5.68 -6.35
CA ASP A 545 -24.95 5.55 -4.98
C ASP A 545 -23.47 5.16 -4.96
N TYR A 546 -23.08 4.18 -5.80
CA TYR A 546 -21.70 3.71 -5.86
C TYR A 546 -20.77 4.71 -6.53
N THR A 547 -21.20 5.41 -7.58
CA THR A 547 -20.36 6.45 -8.20
C THR A 547 -20.03 7.56 -7.21
N GLU A 548 -21.00 8.01 -6.41
CA GLU A 548 -20.79 9.00 -5.36
C GLU A 548 -19.88 8.46 -4.24
N ARG A 549 -20.19 7.26 -3.73
CA ARG A 549 -19.37 6.57 -2.72
C ARG A 549 -17.91 6.46 -3.15
N TYR A 550 -17.66 6.09 -4.41
CA TYR A 550 -16.32 5.81 -4.93
C TYR A 550 -15.67 6.98 -5.69
N GLY A 551 -16.21 8.20 -5.59
CA GLY A 551 -15.59 9.43 -6.12
C GLY A 551 -15.59 9.56 -7.66
N ILE A 552 -16.43 8.78 -8.33
CA ILE A 552 -16.58 8.74 -9.79
C ILE A 552 -17.56 9.84 -10.21
N LYS A 553 -17.14 10.72 -11.14
CA LYS A 553 -17.95 11.87 -11.55
C LYS A 553 -18.89 11.48 -12.70
N MET A 554 -20.16 11.23 -12.39
CA MET A 554 -21.18 11.15 -13.44
C MET A 554 -21.34 12.50 -14.13
N ILE A 555 -21.43 12.49 -15.46
CA ILE A 555 -21.70 13.71 -16.24
C ILE A 555 -23.19 13.99 -16.30
N ASP A 556 -23.55 15.27 -16.32
CA ASP A 556 -24.87 15.71 -16.78
C ASP A 556 -24.95 15.54 -18.30
N LEU A 557 -26.09 15.04 -18.78
CA LEU A 557 -26.31 14.87 -20.23
C LEU A 557 -26.69 16.22 -20.85
N PRO A 558 -25.96 16.72 -21.85
CA PRO A 558 -26.34 17.95 -22.54
C PRO A 558 -27.68 17.81 -23.28
N ASP A 559 -28.44 18.89 -23.40
CA ASP A 559 -29.77 18.90 -24.07
C ASP A 559 -29.75 18.30 -25.48
N TYR A 560 -28.68 18.52 -26.26
CA TYR A 560 -28.58 17.96 -27.61
C TYR A 560 -28.46 16.44 -27.61
N LEU A 561 -27.79 15.86 -26.62
CA LEU A 561 -27.63 14.42 -26.46
C LEU A 561 -28.96 13.81 -25.99
N VAL A 562 -29.63 14.47 -25.03
CA VAL A 562 -30.98 14.06 -24.59
C VAL A 562 -31.96 14.04 -25.77
N LYS A 563 -31.93 15.06 -26.65
CA LYS A 563 -32.77 15.11 -27.86
C LYS A 563 -32.46 14.00 -28.86
N GLU A 564 -31.19 13.64 -29.05
CA GLU A 564 -30.79 12.54 -29.93
C GLU A 564 -31.23 11.18 -29.37
N LEU A 565 -31.20 11.01 -28.04
CA LEU A 565 -31.71 9.82 -27.36
C LEU A 565 -33.25 9.75 -27.39
N ASP A 566 -33.95 10.88 -27.19
CA ASP A 566 -35.43 10.99 -27.26
C ASP A 566 -36.00 10.55 -28.62
N SER A 567 -35.21 10.60 -29.71
CA SER A 567 -35.71 10.21 -31.03
C SER A 567 -35.96 8.70 -31.18
N PHE A 568 -35.48 7.87 -30.25
CA PHE A 568 -35.67 6.42 -30.31
C PHE A 568 -35.88 5.74 -28.94
N LEU A 569 -35.57 6.39 -27.82
CA LEU A 569 -35.91 5.88 -26.49
C LEU A 569 -37.40 6.14 -26.16
N PRO A 570 -38.05 5.27 -25.37
CA PRO A 570 -39.45 5.47 -24.96
C PRO A 570 -39.64 6.77 -24.17
N GLU A 571 -40.81 7.40 -24.29
CA GLU A 571 -41.11 8.72 -23.67
C GLU A 571 -40.84 8.78 -22.15
N PHE A 572 -40.93 7.64 -21.46
CA PHE A 572 -40.78 7.53 -20.00
C PHE A 572 -39.38 7.11 -19.54
N TRP A 573 -38.36 7.13 -20.41
CA TRP A 573 -36.96 7.01 -19.95
C TRP A 573 -36.57 8.23 -19.09
N ASN A 574 -35.54 8.06 -18.25
CA ASN A 574 -35.23 8.97 -17.16
C ASN A 574 -34.58 10.31 -17.57
N ARG A 575 -34.16 10.48 -18.83
CA ARG A 575 -33.49 11.69 -19.36
C ARG A 575 -32.28 12.15 -18.55
N GLY A 576 -31.54 11.20 -17.99
CA GLY A 576 -30.40 11.49 -17.13
C GLY A 576 -29.29 10.44 -17.26
N ASN A 577 -28.26 10.63 -16.45
CA ASN A 577 -27.17 9.68 -16.26
C ASN A 577 -27.32 9.10 -14.84
N PRO A 578 -27.53 7.78 -14.67
CA PRO A 578 -27.47 6.70 -15.67
C PRO A 578 -28.54 6.76 -16.78
N ILE A 579 -28.19 6.37 -18.01
CA ILE A 579 -29.13 6.17 -19.11
C ILE A 579 -29.86 4.83 -18.88
N ASP A 580 -31.12 4.89 -18.46
CA ASP A 580 -31.99 3.72 -18.29
C ASP A 580 -32.74 3.40 -19.58
N LEU A 581 -32.33 2.31 -20.22
CA LEU A 581 -32.92 1.77 -21.44
C LEU A 581 -34.21 0.98 -21.19
N LEU A 582 -34.63 0.82 -19.93
CA LEU A 582 -35.85 0.12 -19.49
C LEU A 582 -35.77 -1.41 -19.69
N GLY A 583 -36.54 -2.15 -18.89
CA GLY A 583 -36.47 -3.63 -18.83
C GLY A 583 -36.79 -4.36 -20.13
N ASP A 584 -37.48 -3.70 -21.07
CA ASP A 584 -37.82 -4.22 -22.39
C ASP A 584 -36.81 -3.85 -23.49
N ALA A 585 -35.63 -3.33 -23.11
CA ALA A 585 -34.59 -2.95 -24.05
C ALA A 585 -34.18 -4.10 -24.97
N THR A 586 -34.34 -3.89 -26.27
CA THR A 586 -33.89 -4.81 -27.32
C THR A 586 -32.43 -4.55 -27.68
N GLU A 587 -31.81 -5.49 -28.42
CA GLU A 587 -30.47 -5.31 -28.96
C GLU A 587 -30.33 -4.01 -29.78
N ALA A 588 -31.34 -3.68 -30.59
CA ALA A 588 -31.37 -2.46 -31.40
C ALA A 588 -31.41 -1.17 -30.54
N ARG A 589 -32.01 -1.22 -29.34
CA ARG A 589 -32.03 -0.08 -28.41
C ARG A 589 -30.64 0.17 -27.83
N PHE A 590 -29.92 -0.89 -27.47
CA PHE A 590 -28.51 -0.80 -27.05
C PHE A 590 -27.61 -0.31 -28.19
N GLU A 591 -27.76 -0.88 -29.40
CA GLU A 591 -26.97 -0.49 -30.58
C GLU A 591 -27.07 1.01 -30.85
N LYS A 592 -28.30 1.55 -31.00
CA LYS A 592 -28.52 2.99 -31.24
C LYS A 592 -27.98 3.86 -30.11
N THR A 593 -28.15 3.44 -28.86
CA THR A 593 -27.60 4.16 -27.70
C THR A 593 -26.08 4.23 -27.79
N PHE A 594 -25.43 3.11 -28.06
CA PHE A 594 -23.97 3.04 -28.16
C PHE A 594 -23.41 3.81 -29.36
N GLU A 595 -24.11 3.85 -30.50
CA GLU A 595 -23.76 4.72 -31.63
C GLU A 595 -23.76 6.19 -31.25
N VAL A 596 -24.82 6.64 -30.56
CA VAL A 596 -24.93 8.02 -30.07
C VAL A 596 -23.83 8.33 -29.05
N LEU A 597 -23.52 7.42 -28.14
CA LEU A 597 -22.44 7.61 -27.16
C LEU A 597 -21.05 7.64 -27.80
N ALA A 598 -20.79 6.79 -28.80
CA ALA A 598 -19.52 6.76 -29.52
C ALA A 598 -19.30 8.04 -30.33
N LYS A 599 -20.34 8.57 -30.98
CA LYS A 599 -20.30 9.85 -31.70
C LYS A 599 -20.01 11.05 -30.78
N ASN A 600 -20.37 10.94 -29.50
CA ASN A 600 -20.24 11.99 -28.50
C ASN A 600 -19.22 11.64 -27.40
N ASP A 601 -18.20 10.84 -27.72
CA ASP A 601 -17.25 10.29 -26.74
C ASP A 601 -16.35 11.35 -26.06
N ALA A 602 -16.27 12.56 -26.60
CA ALA A 602 -15.58 13.69 -25.99
C ALA A 602 -16.17 14.08 -24.61
N LEU A 603 -17.44 13.76 -24.36
CA LEU A 603 -18.16 14.09 -23.13
C LEU A 603 -17.74 13.25 -21.92
N TRP A 604 -17.28 12.03 -22.13
CA TRP A 604 -17.02 11.05 -21.08
C TRP A 604 -15.64 10.40 -21.24
N ASP A 605 -15.13 9.84 -20.15
CA ASP A 605 -13.82 9.18 -20.08
C ASP A 605 -13.95 7.66 -19.85
N MET A 606 -15.06 7.26 -19.23
CA MET A 606 -15.45 5.86 -19.03
C MET A 606 -16.96 5.65 -19.14
N CYS A 607 -17.37 4.48 -19.62
CA CYS A 607 -18.76 4.05 -19.74
C CYS A 607 -18.95 2.74 -18.96
N PHE A 608 -19.79 2.79 -17.93
CA PHE A 608 -20.26 1.62 -17.20
C PHE A 608 -21.46 1.03 -17.91
N ILE A 609 -21.45 -0.27 -18.18
CA ILE A 609 -22.56 -0.95 -18.86
C ILE A 609 -23.07 -2.05 -17.95
N VAL A 610 -24.24 -1.83 -17.36
CA VAL A 610 -24.82 -2.77 -16.39
C VAL A 610 -25.91 -3.58 -17.08
N GLY A 611 -25.64 -4.87 -17.27
CA GLY A 611 -26.58 -5.84 -17.81
C GLY A 611 -27.07 -6.80 -16.74
N PHE A 612 -28.30 -7.26 -16.84
CA PHE A 612 -28.89 -8.24 -15.91
C PHE A 612 -29.63 -9.35 -16.69
N PRO A 613 -29.98 -10.48 -16.04
CA PRO A 613 -30.65 -11.58 -16.70
C PRO A 613 -32.05 -11.17 -17.14
N ASN A 614 -32.33 -11.26 -18.44
CA ASN A 614 -33.62 -10.92 -19.00
C ASN A 614 -33.93 -11.79 -20.24
N ASN A 615 -35.20 -11.89 -20.62
CA ASN A 615 -35.66 -12.74 -21.72
C ASN A 615 -35.69 -12.04 -23.09
N ILE A 616 -35.43 -10.73 -23.14
CA ILE A 616 -35.58 -9.91 -24.36
C ILE A 616 -34.22 -9.73 -25.06
N LEU A 617 -33.16 -9.60 -24.28
CA LEU A 617 -31.78 -9.42 -24.68
C LEU A 617 -30.91 -10.45 -23.97
N SER A 618 -30.36 -11.39 -24.74
CA SER A 618 -29.41 -12.36 -24.22
C SER A 618 -28.08 -11.69 -23.83
N SER A 619 -27.34 -12.33 -22.93
CA SER A 619 -25.99 -11.88 -22.53
C SER A 619 -25.01 -11.84 -23.70
N GLU A 620 -25.18 -12.73 -24.70
CA GLU A 620 -24.39 -12.77 -25.93
C GLU A 620 -24.62 -11.54 -26.81
N GLN A 621 -25.89 -11.17 -27.02
CA GLN A 621 -26.25 -9.99 -27.80
C GLN A 621 -25.70 -8.73 -27.15
N LEU A 622 -25.88 -8.58 -25.83
CA LEU A 622 -25.32 -7.45 -25.09
C LEU A 622 -23.78 -7.40 -25.20
N ALA A 623 -23.10 -8.54 -25.01
CA ALA A 623 -21.65 -8.62 -25.15
C ALA A 623 -21.17 -8.20 -26.54
N ASN A 624 -21.86 -8.62 -27.61
CA ASN A 624 -21.53 -8.22 -28.98
C ASN A 624 -21.69 -6.72 -29.21
N GLN A 625 -22.73 -6.09 -28.65
CA GLN A 625 -22.90 -4.64 -28.73
C GLN A 625 -21.82 -3.89 -27.94
N ILE A 626 -21.42 -4.41 -26.77
CA ILE A 626 -20.29 -3.88 -25.99
C ILE A 626 -18.98 -3.96 -26.78
N LEU A 627 -18.74 -5.07 -27.49
CA LEU A 627 -17.57 -5.24 -28.36
C LEU A 627 -17.54 -4.20 -29.49
N LYS A 628 -18.69 -3.93 -30.12
CA LYS A 628 -18.82 -2.88 -31.15
C LYS A 628 -18.47 -1.51 -30.57
N LEU A 629 -19.05 -1.15 -29.42
CA LEU A 629 -18.77 0.12 -28.74
C LEU A 629 -17.29 0.26 -28.36
N SER A 630 -16.69 -0.79 -27.80
CA SER A 630 -15.27 -0.79 -27.40
C SER A 630 -14.32 -0.52 -28.59
N LYS A 631 -14.72 -0.91 -29.81
CA LYS A 631 -13.97 -0.64 -31.05
C LYS A 631 -14.21 0.76 -31.61
N SER A 632 -15.36 1.38 -31.34
CA SER A 632 -15.74 2.68 -31.92
C SER A 632 -15.26 3.89 -31.11
N THR A 633 -14.68 3.69 -29.92
CA THR A 633 -14.19 4.77 -29.06
C THR A 633 -12.91 4.39 -28.34
N ASP A 634 -12.03 5.36 -28.07
CA ASP A 634 -10.82 5.17 -27.24
C ASP A 634 -11.10 5.26 -25.73
N LYS A 635 -12.34 5.53 -25.33
CA LYS A 635 -12.74 5.62 -23.92
C LYS A 635 -12.84 4.25 -23.28
N ARG A 636 -12.83 4.22 -21.94
CA ARG A 636 -12.87 2.96 -21.20
C ARG A 636 -14.30 2.42 -21.14
N ILE A 637 -14.50 1.20 -21.61
CA ILE A 637 -15.77 0.47 -21.45
C ILE A 637 -15.61 -0.52 -20.29
N ILE A 638 -16.55 -0.47 -19.34
CA ILE A 638 -16.50 -1.23 -18.08
C ILE A 638 -17.83 -2.00 -17.96
N PRO A 639 -17.92 -3.19 -18.57
CA PRO A 639 -19.13 -3.99 -18.52
C PRO A 639 -19.27 -4.72 -17.19
N THR A 640 -20.49 -4.74 -16.66
CA THR A 640 -20.90 -5.49 -15.49
C THR A 640 -22.13 -6.30 -15.85
N LEU A 641 -21.91 -7.58 -16.13
CA LEU A 641 -22.97 -8.51 -16.48
C LEU A 641 -23.37 -9.24 -15.19
N LEU A 642 -24.44 -8.77 -14.54
CA LEU A 642 -24.94 -9.25 -13.27
C LEU A 642 -25.75 -10.53 -13.45
N GLY A 643 -25.56 -11.53 -12.59
CA GLY A 643 -26.31 -12.79 -12.60
C GLY A 643 -25.42 -14.03 -12.69
N GLY A 644 -26.04 -15.20 -12.64
CA GLY A 644 -25.37 -16.51 -12.70
C GLY A 644 -25.22 -17.04 -14.12
N ALA A 645 -25.49 -18.34 -14.31
CA ALA A 645 -25.23 -19.09 -15.55
C ALA A 645 -25.74 -18.45 -16.85
N SER A 646 -26.88 -17.74 -16.82
CA SER A 646 -27.43 -17.06 -18.00
C SER A 646 -26.55 -15.92 -18.53
N MET A 647 -25.63 -15.41 -17.71
CA MET A 647 -24.73 -14.31 -18.06
C MET A 647 -23.31 -14.76 -18.38
N ASP A 648 -22.94 -15.99 -18.02
CA ASP A 648 -21.59 -16.54 -18.22
C ASP A 648 -21.16 -16.48 -19.68
N ARG A 649 -22.08 -16.77 -20.61
CA ARG A 649 -21.73 -16.76 -22.03
C ARG A 649 -21.37 -15.37 -22.55
N GLY A 650 -22.09 -14.33 -22.11
CA GLY A 650 -21.71 -12.94 -22.39
C GLY A 650 -20.36 -12.57 -21.77
N ARG A 651 -20.09 -12.98 -20.53
CA ARG A 651 -18.80 -12.76 -19.85
C ARG A 651 -17.65 -13.45 -20.57
N HIS A 652 -17.82 -14.71 -21.01
CA HIS A 652 -16.83 -15.44 -21.80
C HIS A 652 -16.55 -14.77 -23.14
N ILE A 653 -17.57 -14.26 -23.84
CA ILE A 653 -17.38 -13.52 -25.11
C ILE A 653 -16.53 -12.27 -24.87
N LEU A 654 -16.80 -11.52 -23.80
CA LEU A 654 -16.01 -10.34 -23.43
C LEU A 654 -14.57 -10.73 -23.08
N HIS A 655 -14.38 -11.75 -22.24
CA HIS A 655 -13.06 -12.26 -21.82
C HIS A 655 -12.21 -12.70 -23.02
N ALA A 656 -12.79 -13.48 -23.94
CA ALA A 656 -12.10 -13.95 -25.16
C ALA A 656 -11.63 -12.82 -26.08
N HIS A 657 -12.20 -11.61 -25.94
CA HIS A 657 -11.80 -10.42 -26.67
C HIS A 657 -11.02 -9.42 -25.80
N ASN A 658 -10.50 -9.87 -24.66
CA ASN A 658 -9.77 -9.07 -23.68
C ASN A 658 -10.58 -7.89 -23.11
N ILE A 659 -11.90 -7.96 -23.03
CA ILE A 659 -12.72 -6.96 -22.33
C ILE A 659 -13.02 -7.48 -20.91
N PRO A 660 -12.44 -6.88 -19.86
CA PRO A 660 -12.69 -7.25 -18.47
C PRO A 660 -14.14 -6.98 -18.11
N SER A 661 -14.79 -7.96 -17.47
CA SER A 661 -16.19 -7.87 -17.10
C SER A 661 -16.40 -8.24 -15.64
N PHE A 662 -17.31 -7.54 -14.97
CA PHE A 662 -17.58 -7.74 -13.55
C PHE A 662 -18.88 -8.52 -13.34
N GLU A 663 -18.91 -9.37 -12.32
CA GLU A 663 -20.08 -10.15 -11.90
C GLU A 663 -20.90 -9.44 -10.79
N GLU A 664 -20.29 -8.48 -10.09
CA GLU A 664 -20.86 -7.78 -8.94
C GLU A 664 -20.64 -6.26 -9.08
N LEU A 665 -21.67 -5.48 -8.73
CA LEU A 665 -21.77 -4.07 -9.02
C LEU A 665 -20.90 -3.20 -8.09
N ASP A 666 -20.93 -3.45 -6.78
CA ASP A 666 -20.11 -2.71 -5.81
C ASP A 666 -18.62 -2.91 -6.08
N MET A 667 -18.21 -4.16 -6.34
CA MET A 667 -16.83 -4.55 -6.62
C MET A 667 -16.29 -3.82 -7.85
N MET A 668 -17.10 -3.66 -8.90
CA MET A 668 -16.73 -2.90 -10.09
C MET A 668 -16.42 -1.44 -9.76
N TYR A 669 -17.36 -0.73 -9.12
CA TYR A 669 -17.15 0.66 -8.76
C TYR A 669 -16.03 0.83 -7.72
N ARG A 670 -15.86 -0.12 -6.81
CA ARG A 670 -14.77 -0.14 -5.83
C ARG A 670 -13.39 -0.25 -6.50
N VAL A 671 -13.22 -1.14 -7.49
CA VAL A 671 -11.96 -1.28 -8.24
C VAL A 671 -11.67 -0.02 -9.03
N VAL A 672 -12.67 0.51 -9.74
CA VAL A 672 -12.49 1.69 -10.59
C VAL A 672 -12.27 2.95 -9.75
N GLY A 673 -12.97 3.11 -8.64
CA GLY A 673 -12.77 4.19 -7.69
C GLY A 673 -11.34 4.21 -7.13
N ARG A 674 -10.80 3.05 -6.75
CA ARG A 674 -9.39 2.94 -6.31
C ARG A 674 -8.42 3.29 -7.41
N LEU A 675 -8.68 2.84 -8.63
CA LEU A 675 -7.86 3.20 -9.79
C LEU A 675 -7.84 4.72 -9.98
N LEU A 676 -9.01 5.37 -9.94
CA LEU A 676 -9.11 6.82 -10.08
C LEU A 676 -8.51 7.57 -8.90
N TYR A 677 -8.63 7.06 -7.67
CA TYR A 677 -7.95 7.61 -6.50
C TYR A 677 -6.43 7.60 -6.70
N GLN A 678 -5.88 6.49 -7.19
CA GLN A 678 -4.44 6.38 -7.46
C GLN A 678 -3.95 7.40 -8.49
N ILE A 679 -4.75 7.68 -9.52
CA ILE A 679 -4.36 8.55 -10.65
C ILE A 679 -4.67 10.03 -10.37
N TYR A 680 -5.91 10.31 -9.94
CA TYR A 680 -6.47 11.65 -9.83
C TYR A 680 -6.59 12.14 -8.38
N ARG A 681 -6.26 11.29 -7.39
CA ARG A 681 -6.21 11.63 -5.96
C ARG A 681 -7.53 12.17 -5.42
N VAL A 682 -8.60 11.46 -5.75
CA VAL A 682 -9.96 11.87 -5.46
C VAL A 682 -10.47 11.13 -4.25
N LYS A 683 -10.66 11.84 -3.15
CA LYS A 683 -11.34 11.27 -1.99
C LYS A 683 -12.71 10.73 -2.38
N ALA A 684 -12.97 9.51 -1.94
CA ALA A 684 -14.21 8.79 -2.06
C ALA A 684 -14.74 8.58 -0.63
N GLN A 685 -16.04 8.79 -0.41
CA GLN A 685 -16.65 8.54 0.91
C GLN A 685 -16.58 7.02 1.20
N GLY A 686 -15.67 6.60 2.09
CA GLY A 686 -15.54 5.20 2.52
C GLY A 686 -14.47 4.38 1.81
N VAL A 687 -13.44 5.01 1.23
CA VAL A 687 -12.24 4.31 0.73
C VAL A 687 -11.06 4.57 1.64
N TYR A 688 -11.08 3.96 2.84
CA TYR A 688 -9.91 3.70 3.67
C TYR A 688 -9.99 2.26 4.19
#